data_AF-A0A1G2U220-F1
#
_entry.id   AF-A0A1G2U220-F1
#
_cell.length_a   1.000
_cell.length_b   1.000
_cell.length_c   1.000
_cell.angle_alpha   90.00
_cell.angle_beta   90.00
_cell.angle_gamma   90.00
#
_symmetry.space_group_name_H-M   'P 1'
#
loop_
_entity.id
_entity.type
_entity.pdbx_description
1 polymer ?
#
loop_
_entity_poly.entity_id
_entity_poly.type
_entity_poly.pdbx_seq_one_letter_code
_entity_poly.pdbx_strand_id
1 'polypeptide(L)'
;MGEALLFDGADDYVSLDSPTTLDDLSPMSIAFWVNPTKAGYIISKRDASCSGYWRIAFYANGKVGILNVKGATTESAVSIPTGVWTHVAYTWDGTNAVSGTKVYINGQDQTGLVTAGANSAASDASCNVYLGSRVGTSDFFGGSLDELHIYGATLSSGEVSQDMNNLATSSTSSAGTTTTTPSNPAPTLSFSASPVSILSGGATTLSWSASNADGCSASGGWSGNLSISGSQSVSPAQSTTYALSCSGAGGSVSKSTTVSVSAPVTQVTSSSGSISLPTLPQVSVDTSMPTQTGQTITVNAGGNLQTAIDNAQPGDTIVLQAGATFTGKITLPLKSNPNNKWIVIKSSQESQLPPPGVRVQPGNSVNMPKIVTTNSDYAIQAAQSASYYRFIGVEVTDNGAPSQYAPTFPDGTKGSYNYGLIELGRAGRDTQLTHLPHHIIFDRSYIHAQPKTSSRRGVVFNGAHQAVIDSYVSDFKEVGADSQAIAGFNGSGPFKIVNNYLEAAGENIMFGGSDPSISNLVASDIEIRGNYVFKPVSWKTGTSNYVGVQWTIKNLLETKNASRMLVEGNVFENSWAQAQTGWAMILRNANQTGGCTWCIGSHFTLRNNIIRNVGAGINIGTSQGTGTTAEPHHMLIENNILENIAVSPFIGDNRGIQVLGNGIADIVIRKNTLYTTGSLTAGLLMEATINNFEYADNINTWGQYGVVKSGGTGESIIPTVVSGVLNYSGNVYIKPTSISSSYGSIFVSTLSAAEATGKGANRAQVNQATQYAISGGGTYTPPLQLLR
;
A
#
# COMPACT_ATOMS: atom_id res chain seq x y z
N MET A 1 -25.64 37.62 -16.32
CA MET A 1 -25.24 37.68 -14.90
C MET A 1 -26.31 37.00 -14.07
N GLY A 2 -26.10 35.74 -13.77
CA GLY A 2 -27.14 34.84 -13.26
C GLY A 2 -26.75 34.09 -11.99
N GLU A 3 -25.54 33.54 -11.89
CA GLU A 3 -25.13 32.73 -10.72
C GLU A 3 -23.60 32.81 -10.54
N ALA A 4 -23.13 33.76 -9.73
CA ALA A 4 -21.71 33.84 -9.37
C ALA A 4 -21.33 32.75 -8.35
N LEU A 5 -20.14 32.18 -8.49
CA LEU A 5 -19.55 31.32 -7.46
C LEU A 5 -19.16 32.16 -6.25
N LEU A 6 -19.62 31.77 -5.06
CA LEU A 6 -19.32 32.43 -3.79
C LEU A 6 -18.35 31.55 -2.98
N PHE A 7 -17.28 32.15 -2.49
CA PHE A 7 -16.30 31.50 -1.62
C PHE A 7 -16.24 32.25 -0.28
N ASP A 8 -16.34 31.52 0.83
CA ASP A 8 -16.35 32.07 2.19
C ASP A 8 -14.97 32.50 2.72
N GLY A 9 -13.90 32.09 2.04
CA GLY A 9 -12.52 32.34 2.43
C GLY A 9 -12.02 31.53 3.61
N ALA A 10 -12.71 30.46 4.01
CA ALA A 10 -12.30 29.55 5.08
C ALA A 10 -11.95 28.15 4.57
N ASP A 11 -12.82 27.54 3.76
CA ASP A 11 -12.59 26.20 3.20
C ASP A 11 -13.26 25.95 1.83
N ASP A 12 -14.00 26.91 1.27
CA ASP A 12 -14.64 26.77 -0.04
C ASP A 12 -13.64 26.72 -1.19
N TYR A 13 -13.80 25.72 -2.08
CA TYR A 13 -13.12 25.66 -3.37
C TYR A 13 -13.89 24.77 -4.36
N VAL A 14 -13.62 24.96 -5.65
CA VAL A 14 -14.07 24.07 -6.72
C VAL A 14 -12.86 23.41 -7.35
N SER A 15 -12.87 22.09 -7.48
CA SER A 15 -11.89 21.37 -8.30
C SER A 15 -12.49 21.06 -9.66
N LEU A 16 -11.77 21.37 -10.72
CA LEU A 16 -12.11 21.01 -12.10
C LEU A 16 -11.28 19.80 -12.57
N ASP A 17 -10.64 19.08 -11.65
CA ASP A 17 -9.64 18.04 -11.91
C ASP A 17 -8.53 18.54 -12.87
N SER A 18 -7.90 17.65 -13.65
CA SER A 18 -6.91 18.01 -14.67
C SER A 18 -7.51 17.86 -16.08
N PRO A 19 -8.24 18.88 -16.58
CA PRO A 19 -8.80 18.82 -17.92
C PRO A 19 -7.67 18.99 -18.94
N THR A 20 -7.46 17.96 -19.77
CA THR A 20 -6.40 17.92 -20.78
C THR A 20 -6.41 19.08 -21.78
N THR A 21 -7.55 19.77 -21.93
CA THR A 21 -7.67 20.98 -22.77
C THR A 21 -6.97 22.21 -22.20
N LEU A 22 -6.60 22.18 -20.91
CA LEU A 22 -5.90 23.25 -20.22
C LEU A 22 -4.45 22.88 -19.88
N ASP A 23 -3.98 21.74 -20.40
CA ASP A 23 -2.61 21.29 -20.18
C ASP A 23 -1.65 22.06 -21.08
N ASP A 24 -0.57 22.55 -20.48
CA ASP A 24 0.60 23.12 -21.15
C ASP A 24 0.26 24.30 -22.08
N LEU A 25 -0.78 25.08 -21.73
CA LEU A 25 -1.22 26.23 -22.54
C LEU A 25 -0.09 27.24 -22.74
N SER A 26 0.31 27.44 -24.00
CA SER A 26 1.30 28.43 -24.40
C SER A 26 1.08 28.83 -25.87
N PRO A 27 0.64 30.05 -26.18
CA PRO A 27 0.25 31.15 -25.27
C PRO A 27 -1.05 30.91 -24.46
N MET A 28 -1.34 31.76 -23.46
CA MET A 28 -2.57 31.68 -22.67
C MET A 28 -3.14 33.05 -22.25
N SER A 29 -4.46 33.12 -22.05
CA SER A 29 -5.12 34.23 -21.35
C SER A 29 -6.21 33.72 -20.43
N ILE A 30 -6.44 34.40 -19.32
CA ILE A 30 -7.49 34.08 -18.34
C ILE A 30 -8.20 35.38 -17.98
N ALA A 31 -9.52 35.43 -18.10
CA ALA A 31 -10.32 36.61 -17.79
C ALA A 31 -11.55 36.22 -16.96
N PHE A 32 -11.94 37.08 -16.02
CA PHE A 32 -13.08 36.84 -15.13
C PHE A 32 -13.53 38.12 -14.44
N TRP A 33 -14.77 38.11 -13.95
CA TRP A 33 -15.25 39.11 -12.98
C TRP A 33 -15.01 38.60 -11.56
N VAL A 34 -14.46 39.44 -10.67
CA VAL A 34 -14.20 39.11 -9.27
C VAL A 34 -14.69 40.21 -8.33
N ASN A 35 -15.27 39.82 -7.19
CA ASN A 35 -15.64 40.69 -6.09
C ASN A 35 -15.01 40.17 -4.80
N PRO A 36 -13.76 40.58 -4.48
CA PRO A 36 -13.01 40.00 -3.37
C PRO A 36 -13.47 40.55 -2.01
N THR A 37 -13.49 39.70 -1.00
CA THR A 37 -13.70 40.06 0.42
C THR A 37 -12.52 39.66 1.31
N LYS A 38 -11.68 38.71 0.88
CA LYS A 38 -10.47 38.25 1.57
C LYS A 38 -9.40 37.79 0.58
N ALA A 39 -8.13 38.03 0.92
CA ALA A 39 -6.98 37.56 0.14
C ALA A 39 -6.91 36.03 0.06
N GLY A 40 -6.52 35.49 -1.10
CA GLY A 40 -6.42 34.06 -1.38
C GLY A 40 -6.27 33.74 -2.87
N TYR A 41 -6.26 32.45 -3.23
CA TYR A 41 -6.15 32.01 -4.64
C TYR A 41 -7.50 32.07 -5.34
N ILE A 42 -7.58 32.87 -6.41
CA ILE A 42 -8.80 32.97 -7.22
C ILE A 42 -8.91 31.75 -8.14
N ILE A 43 -7.86 31.48 -8.89
CA ILE A 43 -7.72 30.29 -9.75
C ILE A 43 -6.28 29.80 -9.72
N SER A 44 -6.09 28.48 -9.70
CA SER A 44 -4.76 27.88 -9.82
C SER A 44 -4.79 26.56 -10.57
N LYS A 45 -3.78 26.30 -11.41
CA LYS A 45 -3.45 24.96 -11.90
C LYS A 45 -2.20 24.51 -11.18
N ARG A 46 -2.38 23.95 -9.98
CA ARG A 46 -1.27 23.68 -9.04
C ARG A 46 -1.62 22.63 -8.00
N ASP A 47 -0.76 21.63 -7.88
CA ASP A 47 -0.73 20.65 -6.79
C ASP A 47 0.66 20.54 -6.14
N ALA A 48 0.73 19.88 -4.99
CA ALA A 48 1.97 19.71 -4.22
C ALA A 48 3.07 18.90 -4.96
N SER A 49 2.70 18.13 -5.97
CA SER A 49 3.57 17.18 -6.68
C SER A 49 3.96 17.61 -8.09
N CYS A 50 3.40 18.68 -8.65
CA CYS A 50 3.63 19.03 -10.06
C CYS A 50 4.80 20.02 -10.24
N SER A 51 5.57 19.81 -11.31
CA SER A 51 6.77 20.58 -11.65
C SER A 51 6.51 21.82 -12.51
N GLY A 52 5.36 21.88 -13.19
CA GLY A 52 4.82 23.07 -13.86
C GLY A 52 3.53 23.52 -13.16
N TYR A 53 3.27 24.82 -13.01
CA TYR A 53 2.09 25.38 -12.35
C TYR A 53 1.98 26.90 -12.57
N TRP A 54 0.75 27.40 -12.49
CA TRP A 54 0.44 28.82 -12.43
C TRP A 54 -0.71 29.08 -11.46
N ARG A 55 -0.78 30.30 -10.91
CA ARG A 55 -1.88 30.73 -10.03
C ARG A 55 -2.14 32.22 -10.13
N ILE A 56 -3.40 32.62 -10.10
CA ILE A 56 -3.84 34.01 -9.95
C ILE A 56 -4.41 34.19 -8.54
N ALA A 57 -3.92 35.20 -7.82
CA ALA A 57 -4.27 35.46 -6.43
C ALA A 57 -4.66 36.92 -6.20
N PHE A 58 -5.58 37.14 -5.26
CA PHE A 58 -5.80 38.44 -4.64
C PHE A 58 -4.96 38.53 -3.37
N TYR A 59 -4.05 39.50 -3.32
CA TYR A 59 -3.07 39.62 -2.24
C TYR A 59 -3.54 40.57 -1.13
N ALA A 60 -2.95 40.43 0.07
CA ALA A 60 -3.29 41.26 1.22
C ALA A 60 -3.02 42.76 1.03
N ASN A 61 -2.21 43.15 0.03
CA ASN A 61 -1.97 44.53 -0.37
C ASN A 61 -3.06 45.08 -1.33
N GLY A 62 -4.11 44.30 -1.62
CA GLY A 62 -5.22 44.66 -2.49
C GLY A 62 -4.94 44.50 -3.99
N LYS A 63 -3.78 43.97 -4.38
CA LYS A 63 -3.43 43.74 -5.79
C LYS A 63 -3.83 42.34 -6.25
N VAL A 64 -3.97 42.17 -7.56
CA VAL A 64 -4.12 40.85 -8.17
C VAL A 64 -2.86 40.54 -8.96
N GLY A 65 -2.35 39.32 -8.85
CA GLY A 65 -1.18 38.92 -9.62
C GLY A 65 -1.10 37.45 -9.89
N ILE A 66 -0.30 37.12 -10.90
CA ILE A 66 0.00 35.75 -11.29
C ILE A 66 1.39 35.34 -10.79
N LEU A 67 1.55 34.08 -10.40
CA LEU A 67 2.84 33.44 -10.11
C LEU A 67 3.00 32.19 -10.97
N ASN A 68 4.13 32.07 -11.65
CA ASN A 68 4.54 30.90 -12.43
C ASN A 68 5.69 30.10 -11.76
N VAL A 69 5.89 28.87 -12.21
CA VAL A 69 6.85 27.82 -11.75
C VAL A 69 8.21 28.28 -11.25
N LYS A 70 8.84 29.26 -11.91
CA LYS A 70 10.20 29.72 -11.56
C LYS A 70 10.22 30.95 -10.64
N GLY A 71 9.08 31.28 -10.01
CA GLY A 71 8.97 32.41 -9.08
C GLY A 71 8.76 33.77 -9.74
N ALA A 72 8.60 33.82 -11.08
CA ALA A 72 8.22 35.03 -11.79
C ALA A 72 6.81 35.45 -11.34
N THR A 73 6.69 36.68 -10.84
CA THR A 73 5.43 37.26 -10.38
C THR A 73 5.16 38.54 -11.15
N THR A 74 3.96 38.64 -11.72
CA THR A 74 3.43 39.85 -12.37
C THR A 74 2.17 40.27 -11.62
N GLU A 75 2.19 41.47 -11.04
CA GLU A 75 1.07 42.02 -10.27
C GLU A 75 0.48 43.26 -10.94
N SER A 76 -0.76 43.60 -10.59
CA SER A 76 -1.37 44.86 -10.99
C SER A 76 -0.64 46.07 -10.40
N ALA A 77 -0.57 47.16 -11.17
CA ALA A 77 -0.01 48.46 -10.76
C ALA A 77 -0.89 49.09 -9.67
N VAL A 78 -2.20 48.91 -9.80
CA VAL A 78 -3.23 49.41 -8.89
C VAL A 78 -3.84 48.29 -8.05
N SER A 79 -4.31 48.63 -6.85
CA SER A 79 -5.13 47.73 -6.04
C SER A 79 -6.58 47.75 -6.52
N ILE A 80 -7.27 46.62 -6.40
CA ILE A 80 -8.71 46.52 -6.65
C ILE A 80 -9.48 46.60 -5.32
N PRO A 81 -10.63 47.29 -5.27
CA PRO A 81 -11.44 47.41 -4.06
C PRO A 81 -12.10 46.09 -3.67
N THR A 82 -12.21 45.84 -2.37
CA THR A 82 -13.02 44.72 -1.83
C THR A 82 -14.51 45.07 -1.89
N GLY A 83 -15.38 44.06 -2.05
CA GLY A 83 -16.82 44.26 -2.11
C GLY A 83 -17.34 44.84 -3.43
N VAL A 84 -16.48 45.03 -4.44
CA VAL A 84 -16.81 45.64 -5.73
C VAL A 84 -16.42 44.72 -6.88
N TRP A 85 -17.36 44.46 -7.79
CA TRP A 85 -17.10 43.72 -9.03
C TRP A 85 -16.07 44.43 -9.89
N THR A 86 -14.99 43.72 -10.18
CA THR A 86 -13.86 44.18 -10.99
C THR A 86 -13.55 43.11 -12.03
N HIS A 87 -13.42 43.50 -13.30
CA HIS A 87 -12.94 42.58 -14.33
C HIS A 87 -11.42 42.50 -14.27
N VAL A 88 -10.90 41.28 -14.25
CA VAL A 88 -9.47 41.00 -14.25
C VAL A 88 -9.15 40.10 -15.43
N ALA A 89 -8.11 40.45 -16.19
CA ALA A 89 -7.55 39.54 -17.17
C ALA A 89 -6.02 39.44 -17.07
N TYR A 90 -5.52 38.24 -17.26
CA TYR A 90 -4.11 37.93 -17.43
C TYR A 90 -3.86 37.47 -18.87
N THR A 91 -2.81 37.97 -19.50
CA THR A 91 -2.38 37.48 -20.83
C THR A 91 -0.89 37.14 -20.82
N TRP A 92 -0.53 36.09 -21.55
CA TRP A 92 0.85 35.65 -21.76
C TRP A 92 1.07 35.27 -23.22
N ASP A 93 2.13 35.81 -23.82
CA ASP A 93 2.53 35.58 -25.21
C ASP A 93 3.28 34.26 -25.47
N GLY A 94 3.47 33.44 -24.43
CA GLY A 94 4.21 32.18 -24.52
C GLY A 94 5.73 32.35 -24.46
N THR A 95 6.24 33.59 -24.36
CA THR A 95 7.67 33.86 -24.31
C THR A 95 8.22 33.79 -22.88
N ASN A 96 9.51 33.48 -22.76
CA ASN A 96 10.22 33.49 -21.49
C ASN A 96 10.46 34.90 -20.92
N ALA A 97 10.17 35.95 -21.70
CA ALA A 97 10.36 37.33 -21.30
C ALA A 97 9.23 37.78 -20.37
N VAL A 98 9.57 38.47 -19.29
CA VAL A 98 8.55 38.93 -18.33
C VAL A 98 7.67 40.05 -18.90
N SER A 99 8.19 40.78 -19.89
CA SER A 99 7.43 41.74 -20.71
C SER A 99 6.32 41.09 -21.55
N GLY A 100 6.36 39.76 -21.73
CA GLY A 100 5.34 38.99 -22.43
C GLY A 100 4.10 38.69 -21.60
N THR A 101 4.03 39.19 -20.35
CA THR A 101 2.87 39.03 -19.46
C THR A 101 2.23 40.36 -19.13
N LYS A 102 0.89 40.39 -19.10
CA LYS A 102 0.11 41.57 -18.74
C LYS A 102 -1.00 41.26 -17.77
N VAL A 103 -1.32 42.22 -16.91
CA VAL A 103 -2.48 42.19 -16.01
C VAL A 103 -3.38 43.38 -16.32
N TYR A 104 -4.63 43.10 -16.67
CA TYR A 104 -5.64 44.09 -17.00
C TYR A 104 -6.65 44.20 -15.86
N ILE A 105 -7.01 45.43 -15.50
CA ILE A 105 -8.08 45.74 -14.56
C ILE A 105 -9.12 46.59 -15.30
N ASN A 106 -10.36 46.10 -15.34
CA ASN A 106 -11.46 46.74 -16.07
C ASN A 106 -11.08 47.08 -17.52
N GLY A 107 -10.51 46.11 -18.24
CA GLY A 107 -10.13 46.24 -19.64
C GLY A 107 -8.87 47.07 -19.92
N GLN A 108 -8.29 47.74 -18.91
CA GLN A 108 -7.10 48.56 -19.07
C GLN A 108 -5.84 47.81 -18.62
N ASP A 109 -4.75 47.93 -19.38
CA ASP A 109 -3.45 47.37 -19.00
C ASP A 109 -2.95 48.09 -17.74
N GLN A 110 -2.86 47.35 -16.65
CA GLN A 110 -2.43 47.82 -15.34
C GLN A 110 -1.27 46.94 -14.87
N THR A 111 -0.35 46.57 -15.75
CA THR A 111 0.81 45.75 -15.37
C THR A 111 1.77 46.56 -14.48
N GLY A 112 2.06 46.05 -13.28
CA GLY A 112 2.80 46.73 -12.23
C GLY A 112 4.15 46.06 -11.89
N LEU A 113 4.25 45.51 -10.67
CA LEU A 113 5.49 44.86 -10.20
C LEU A 113 5.81 43.63 -11.05
N VAL A 114 7.08 43.53 -11.44
CA VAL A 114 7.67 42.40 -12.16
C VAL A 114 8.94 41.97 -11.44
N THR A 115 8.94 40.78 -10.80
CA THR A 115 10.12 40.25 -10.08
C THR A 115 10.97 39.38 -11.01
N ALA A 116 12.30 39.37 -10.84
CA ALA A 116 13.22 38.63 -11.71
C ALA A 116 12.97 37.10 -11.70
N GLY A 117 12.69 36.54 -12.88
CA GLY A 117 12.45 35.12 -13.16
C GLY A 117 12.07 34.93 -14.64
N ALA A 118 12.11 33.70 -15.17
CA ALA A 118 11.72 33.40 -16.56
C ALA A 118 10.30 32.79 -16.63
N ASN A 119 9.49 33.21 -17.60
CA ASN A 119 8.18 32.63 -17.89
C ASN A 119 8.34 31.31 -18.69
N SER A 120 8.56 30.18 -18.02
CA SER A 120 8.76 28.90 -18.71
C SER A 120 7.48 28.07 -18.82
N ALA A 121 7.20 27.51 -20.01
CA ALA A 121 6.19 26.48 -20.27
C ALA A 121 6.62 25.11 -19.71
N ALA A 122 6.75 25.00 -18.39
CA ALA A 122 6.93 23.70 -17.75
C ALA A 122 5.59 22.98 -17.68
N SER A 123 5.58 21.68 -17.94
CA SER A 123 4.33 20.95 -18.08
C SER A 123 3.51 20.95 -16.80
N ASP A 124 2.25 21.37 -16.90
CA ASP A 124 1.27 21.42 -15.82
C ASP A 124 0.16 20.36 -15.98
N ALA A 125 0.31 19.43 -16.95
CA ALA A 125 -0.64 18.35 -17.24
C ALA A 125 -0.96 17.44 -16.04
N SER A 126 -0.06 17.41 -15.06
CA SER A 126 -0.21 16.66 -13.80
C SER A 126 -0.88 17.45 -12.67
N CYS A 127 -1.17 18.74 -12.86
CA CYS A 127 -1.87 19.55 -11.87
C CYS A 127 -3.36 19.67 -12.20
N ASN A 128 -4.17 19.59 -11.17
CA ASN A 128 -5.57 19.97 -11.23
C ASN A 128 -5.73 21.49 -11.26
N VAL A 129 -6.88 21.92 -11.80
CA VAL A 129 -7.35 23.30 -11.75
C VAL A 129 -8.30 23.45 -10.55
N TYR A 130 -8.07 24.50 -9.76
CA TYR A 130 -8.88 24.86 -8.62
C TYR A 130 -9.34 26.30 -8.71
N LEU A 131 -10.60 26.56 -8.32
CA LEU A 131 -11.13 27.89 -8.05
C LEU A 131 -11.25 28.06 -6.54
N GLY A 132 -10.88 29.22 -6.01
CA GLY A 132 -11.01 29.56 -4.59
C GLY A 132 -9.91 29.01 -3.67
N SER A 133 -9.07 28.05 -4.12
CA SER A 133 -7.95 27.51 -3.33
C SER A 133 -6.95 26.72 -4.18
N ARG A 134 -6.06 25.94 -3.53
CA ARG A 134 -5.33 24.78 -4.07
C ARG A 134 -5.34 23.64 -3.06
N VAL A 135 -5.05 22.40 -3.45
CA VAL A 135 -5.01 21.28 -2.50
C VAL A 135 -3.98 21.50 -1.37
N GLY A 136 -4.44 21.27 -0.13
CA GLY A 136 -3.61 21.23 1.07
C GLY A 136 -3.11 22.59 1.59
N THR A 137 -3.77 23.70 1.24
CA THR A 137 -3.39 25.06 1.69
C THR A 137 -4.42 25.69 2.64
N SER A 138 -4.04 26.76 3.33
CA SER A 138 -4.94 27.60 4.16
C SER A 138 -5.30 28.96 3.51
N ASP A 139 -4.87 29.19 2.28
CA ASP A 139 -5.01 30.45 1.54
C ASP A 139 -6.31 30.49 0.69
N PHE A 140 -7.44 30.23 1.33
CA PHE A 140 -8.76 30.24 0.68
C PHE A 140 -9.17 31.68 0.32
N PHE A 141 -9.58 31.88 -0.93
CA PHE A 141 -10.10 33.15 -1.41
C PHE A 141 -11.50 33.38 -0.84
N GLY A 142 -11.75 34.59 -0.33
CA GLY A 142 -13.09 35.02 0.05
C GLY A 142 -13.61 36.03 -0.96
N GLY A 143 -14.82 35.81 -1.46
CA GLY A 143 -15.46 36.70 -2.44
C GLY A 143 -16.25 35.96 -3.50
N SER A 144 -16.71 36.69 -4.52
CA SER A 144 -17.46 36.11 -5.63
C SER A 144 -16.64 36.12 -6.93
N LEU A 145 -16.84 35.09 -7.75
CA LEU A 145 -16.23 34.90 -9.07
C LEU A 145 -17.34 34.63 -10.09
N ASP A 146 -17.31 35.31 -11.22
CA ASP A 146 -18.29 35.12 -12.29
C ASP A 146 -17.61 35.22 -13.67
N GLU A 147 -18.24 34.62 -14.69
CA GLU A 147 -17.83 34.69 -16.10
C GLU A 147 -16.33 34.39 -16.33
N LEU A 148 -15.84 33.27 -15.77
CA LEU A 148 -14.46 32.81 -15.97
C LEU A 148 -14.24 32.24 -17.38
N HIS A 149 -13.31 32.84 -18.11
CA HIS A 149 -12.86 32.40 -19.42
C HIS A 149 -11.36 32.08 -19.41
N ILE A 150 -10.99 30.95 -20.04
CA ILE A 150 -9.60 30.55 -20.26
C ILE A 150 -9.40 30.32 -21.75
N TYR A 151 -8.39 30.98 -22.30
CA TYR A 151 -8.05 30.98 -23.72
C TYR A 151 -6.67 30.38 -23.93
N GLY A 152 -6.53 29.45 -24.87
CA GLY A 152 -5.23 28.98 -25.38
C GLY A 152 -4.56 29.96 -26.35
N ALA A 153 -4.74 31.25 -26.13
CA ALA A 153 -4.25 32.34 -26.96
C ALA A 153 -3.98 33.60 -26.12
N THR A 154 -3.09 34.47 -26.57
CA THR A 154 -2.89 35.81 -25.97
C THR A 154 -3.95 36.76 -26.50
N LEU A 155 -4.79 37.29 -25.63
CA LEU A 155 -5.74 38.33 -26.02
C LEU A 155 -5.04 39.70 -26.16
N SER A 156 -5.43 40.45 -27.18
CA SER A 156 -5.12 41.87 -27.31
C SER A 156 -5.91 42.72 -26.31
N SER A 157 -5.49 43.97 -26.07
CA SER A 157 -6.24 44.90 -25.20
C SER A 157 -7.68 45.15 -25.66
N GLY A 158 -7.93 45.12 -26.98
CA GLY A 158 -9.26 45.23 -27.57
C GLY A 158 -10.13 44.01 -27.25
N GLU A 159 -9.58 42.80 -27.36
CA GLU A 159 -10.28 41.56 -27.03
C GLU A 159 -10.55 41.43 -25.52
N VAL A 160 -9.62 41.86 -24.67
CA VAL A 160 -9.85 41.94 -23.22
C VAL A 160 -11.00 42.90 -22.89
N SER A 161 -11.05 44.05 -23.56
CA SER A 161 -12.16 45.01 -23.40
C SER A 161 -13.49 44.43 -23.91
N GLN A 162 -13.46 43.61 -24.96
CA GLN A 162 -14.66 42.96 -25.48
C GLN A 162 -15.17 41.86 -24.54
N ASP A 163 -14.26 41.03 -24.01
CA ASP A 163 -14.56 40.01 -23.00
C ASP A 163 -15.22 40.64 -21.76
N MET A 164 -14.67 41.74 -21.24
CA MET A 164 -15.25 42.48 -20.11
C MET A 164 -16.69 42.94 -20.37
N ASN A 165 -16.97 43.44 -21.58
CA ASN A 165 -18.26 44.04 -21.92
C ASN A 165 -19.34 43.01 -22.30
N ASN A 166 -18.99 41.72 -22.43
CA ASN A 166 -19.93 40.65 -22.74
C ASN A 166 -20.66 40.15 -21.49
N LEU A 167 -21.57 40.96 -20.93
CA LEU A 167 -22.49 40.53 -19.87
C LEU A 167 -23.76 39.92 -20.49
N ALA A 168 -24.08 38.67 -20.15
CA ALA A 168 -25.15 37.86 -20.74
C ALA A 168 -26.46 38.65 -21.01
N THR A 169 -26.95 38.61 -22.26
CA THR A 169 -28.28 39.09 -22.64
C THR A 169 -29.08 38.00 -23.37
N SER A 170 -30.21 37.61 -22.76
CA SER A 170 -31.45 37.10 -23.35
C SER A 170 -32.49 37.08 -22.21
N SER A 171 -33.64 37.77 -22.16
CA SER A 171 -34.38 38.72 -23.01
C SER A 171 -35.54 39.31 -22.17
N THR A 172 -35.90 40.60 -22.31
CA THR A 172 -37.29 41.16 -22.38
C THR A 172 -37.27 42.70 -22.40
N SER A 173 -38.20 43.28 -23.15
CA SER A 173 -38.18 44.61 -23.78
C SER A 173 -38.77 45.78 -22.98
N SER A 174 -38.26 47.00 -23.25
CA SER A 174 -38.97 48.29 -23.49
C SER A 174 -38.08 49.48 -23.06
N ALA A 175 -37.88 50.60 -23.76
CA ALA A 175 -38.16 51.10 -25.11
C ALA A 175 -37.20 52.29 -25.35
N GLY A 176 -36.77 52.50 -26.59
CA GLY A 176 -35.91 53.62 -26.98
C GLY A 176 -35.52 53.54 -28.45
N THR A 177 -36.39 54.06 -29.30
CA THR A 177 -36.36 54.04 -30.77
C THR A 177 -35.06 54.54 -31.40
N THR A 178 -34.39 53.68 -32.17
CA THR A 178 -33.73 54.02 -33.45
C THR A 178 -33.71 52.78 -34.37
N THR A 179 -34.06 52.99 -35.63
CA THR A 179 -34.41 52.02 -36.66
C THR A 179 -33.24 51.15 -37.17
N THR A 180 -33.36 49.82 -37.09
CA THR A 180 -32.53 48.87 -37.88
C THR A 180 -33.35 47.68 -38.41
N THR A 181 -33.00 47.23 -39.61
CA THR A 181 -33.59 46.10 -40.38
C THR A 181 -33.32 44.73 -39.73
N PRO A 182 -34.24 43.73 -39.83
CA PRO A 182 -34.11 42.47 -39.11
C PRO A 182 -33.03 41.56 -39.71
N SER A 183 -32.09 41.07 -38.89
CA SER A 183 -31.17 39.98 -39.25
C SER A 183 -31.67 38.66 -38.66
N ASN A 184 -31.72 37.60 -39.48
CA ASN A 184 -32.10 36.27 -39.04
C ASN A 184 -31.04 35.70 -38.07
N PRO A 185 -31.43 35.03 -36.97
CA PRO A 185 -30.49 34.49 -35.99
C PRO A 185 -29.66 33.35 -36.58
N ALA A 186 -28.37 33.32 -36.28
CA ALA A 186 -27.45 32.30 -36.78
C ALA A 186 -27.78 30.90 -36.21
N PRO A 187 -27.65 29.83 -37.02
CA PRO A 187 -27.79 28.44 -36.57
C PRO A 187 -26.81 28.06 -35.45
N THR A 188 -27.24 27.19 -34.51
CA THR A 188 -26.35 26.54 -33.52
C THR A 188 -26.37 25.02 -33.70
N LEU A 189 -25.31 24.32 -33.29
CA LEU A 189 -25.18 22.87 -33.43
C LEU A 189 -24.39 22.26 -32.25
N SER A 190 -24.94 21.22 -31.64
CA SER A 190 -24.26 20.26 -30.77
C SER A 190 -24.09 18.95 -31.52
N PHE A 191 -22.88 18.37 -31.53
CA PHE A 191 -22.57 17.13 -32.22
C PHE A 191 -21.46 16.36 -31.47
N SER A 192 -21.70 15.10 -31.11
CA SER A 192 -20.78 14.26 -30.34
C SER A 192 -20.81 12.80 -30.77
N ALA A 193 -19.78 12.04 -30.39
CA ALA A 193 -19.69 10.59 -30.53
C ALA A 193 -19.50 9.94 -29.15
N SER A 194 -20.12 8.78 -28.91
CA SER A 194 -19.92 8.01 -27.67
C SER A 194 -19.93 6.50 -27.93
N PRO A 195 -18.83 5.79 -27.65
CA PRO A 195 -17.52 6.29 -27.22
C PRO A 195 -16.73 6.96 -28.37
N VAL A 196 -15.83 7.91 -28.05
CA VAL A 196 -14.96 8.58 -29.06
C VAL A 196 -13.76 7.73 -29.51
N SER A 197 -13.53 6.58 -28.85
CA SER A 197 -12.48 5.62 -29.19
C SER A 197 -13.05 4.21 -29.21
N ILE A 198 -12.79 3.47 -30.28
CA ILE A 198 -13.26 2.10 -30.49
C ILE A 198 -12.12 1.22 -31.05
N LEU A 199 -12.25 -0.10 -30.90
CA LEU A 199 -11.40 -1.05 -31.63
C LEU A 199 -11.94 -1.27 -33.05
N SER A 200 -11.08 -1.71 -33.98
CA SER A 200 -11.52 -2.09 -35.33
C SER A 200 -12.64 -3.14 -35.26
N GLY A 201 -13.80 -2.84 -35.86
CA GLY A 201 -15.02 -3.65 -35.79
C GLY A 201 -16.00 -3.25 -34.68
N GLY A 202 -15.65 -2.30 -33.81
CA GLY A 202 -16.55 -1.72 -32.81
C GLY A 202 -17.58 -0.74 -33.40
N ALA A 203 -18.54 -0.32 -32.59
CA ALA A 203 -19.53 0.69 -32.97
C ALA A 203 -19.49 1.88 -31.99
N THR A 204 -19.78 3.06 -32.49
CA THR A 204 -20.00 4.28 -31.72
C THR A 204 -21.30 4.94 -32.15
N THR A 205 -21.89 5.75 -31.28
CA THR A 205 -23.13 6.47 -31.57
C THR A 205 -22.84 7.95 -31.72
N LEU A 206 -23.13 8.50 -32.90
CA LEU A 206 -23.14 9.92 -33.19
C LEU A 206 -24.48 10.52 -32.74
N SER A 207 -24.47 11.66 -32.06
CA SER A 207 -25.68 12.36 -31.60
C SER A 207 -25.59 13.85 -31.86
N TRP A 208 -26.66 14.46 -32.38
CA TRP A 208 -26.70 15.89 -32.67
C TRP A 208 -28.03 16.56 -32.35
N SER A 209 -27.95 17.88 -32.11
CA SER A 209 -29.10 18.78 -31.99
C SER A 209 -28.70 20.19 -32.42
N ALA A 210 -29.49 20.80 -33.30
CA ALA A 210 -29.29 22.13 -33.87
C ALA A 210 -30.52 23.02 -33.66
N SER A 211 -30.31 24.34 -33.57
CA SER A 211 -31.38 25.36 -33.49
C SER A 211 -31.15 26.45 -34.54
N ASN A 212 -32.21 27.17 -34.92
CA ASN A 212 -32.22 28.17 -36.02
C ASN A 212 -31.71 27.63 -37.38
N ALA A 213 -31.79 26.32 -37.60
CA ALA A 213 -31.47 25.63 -38.85
C ALA A 213 -32.75 25.00 -39.44
N ASP A 214 -32.83 24.97 -40.76
CA ASP A 214 -33.93 24.33 -41.52
C ASP A 214 -33.56 22.89 -41.93
N GLY A 215 -32.28 22.53 -41.90
CA GLY A 215 -31.78 21.18 -42.15
C GLY A 215 -30.28 21.03 -41.92
N CYS A 216 -29.82 19.78 -41.83
CA CYS A 216 -28.41 19.45 -41.67
C CYS A 216 -27.90 18.55 -42.82
N SER A 217 -26.61 18.64 -43.13
CA SER A 217 -25.93 17.84 -44.14
C SER A 217 -24.68 17.21 -43.53
N ALA A 218 -24.64 15.88 -43.52
CA ALA A 218 -23.51 15.10 -43.04
C ALA A 218 -22.39 15.03 -44.09
N SER A 219 -21.13 15.08 -43.64
CA SER A 219 -19.94 14.97 -44.47
C SER A 219 -18.76 14.36 -43.70
N GLY A 220 -17.67 13.98 -44.37
CA GLY A 220 -16.56 13.23 -43.77
C GLY A 220 -16.83 11.73 -43.77
N GLY A 221 -16.83 11.09 -42.60
CA GLY A 221 -17.07 9.64 -42.41
C GLY A 221 -18.47 9.12 -42.73
N TRP A 222 -19.37 10.00 -43.13
CA TRP A 222 -20.79 9.75 -43.43
C TRP A 222 -21.31 10.82 -44.39
N SER A 223 -22.50 10.61 -44.97
CA SER A 223 -23.11 11.53 -45.92
C SER A 223 -24.64 11.51 -45.86
N GLY A 224 -25.28 12.57 -46.37
CA GLY A 224 -26.73 12.67 -46.52
C GLY A 224 -27.34 13.87 -45.78
N ASN A 225 -28.61 14.16 -46.10
CA ASN A 225 -29.37 15.20 -45.42
C ASN A 225 -30.05 14.62 -44.17
N LEU A 226 -29.91 15.32 -43.05
CA LEU A 226 -30.36 14.89 -41.73
C LEU A 226 -31.30 15.95 -41.14
N SER A 227 -32.21 15.49 -40.28
CA SER A 227 -33.01 16.35 -39.42
C SER A 227 -32.12 17.14 -38.46
N ILE A 228 -32.64 18.26 -37.95
CA ILE A 228 -31.91 19.14 -37.04
C ILE A 228 -31.56 18.50 -35.69
N SER A 229 -32.15 17.36 -35.35
CA SER A 229 -31.70 16.51 -34.24
C SER A 229 -31.80 15.04 -34.63
N GLY A 230 -30.97 14.21 -34.00
CA GLY A 230 -30.94 12.78 -34.27
C GLY A 230 -29.76 12.06 -33.62
N SER A 231 -29.76 10.74 -33.79
CA SER A 231 -28.68 9.86 -33.36
C SER A 231 -28.48 8.73 -34.38
N GLN A 232 -27.24 8.35 -34.64
CA GLN A 232 -26.88 7.32 -35.61
C GLN A 232 -25.67 6.51 -35.14
N SER A 233 -25.79 5.18 -35.16
CA SER A 233 -24.68 4.28 -34.89
C SER A 233 -23.80 4.10 -36.13
N VAL A 234 -22.49 4.17 -35.95
CA VAL A 234 -21.47 4.02 -37.00
C VAL A 234 -20.33 3.11 -36.53
N SER A 235 -19.75 2.34 -37.46
CA SER A 235 -18.66 1.39 -37.21
C SER A 235 -17.49 1.63 -38.17
N PRO A 236 -16.72 2.72 -38.00
CA PRO A 236 -15.60 3.01 -38.88
C PRO A 236 -14.48 1.96 -38.73
N ALA A 237 -13.88 1.55 -39.85
CA ALA A 237 -12.76 0.59 -39.87
C ALA A 237 -11.41 1.23 -39.52
N GLN A 238 -11.28 2.54 -39.65
CA GLN A 238 -10.10 3.36 -39.33
C GLN A 238 -10.53 4.65 -38.63
N SER A 239 -9.60 5.34 -37.95
CA SER A 239 -9.92 6.61 -37.30
C SER A 239 -10.57 7.57 -38.29
N THR A 240 -11.82 7.95 -38.02
CA THR A 240 -12.68 8.63 -38.99
C THR A 240 -13.29 9.87 -38.36
N THR A 241 -13.17 10.99 -39.06
CA THR A 241 -13.82 12.26 -38.68
C THR A 241 -15.18 12.35 -39.34
N TYR A 242 -16.21 12.52 -38.51
CA TYR A 242 -17.58 12.79 -38.93
C TYR A 242 -17.83 14.28 -38.79
N ALA A 243 -18.39 14.92 -39.82
CA ALA A 243 -18.74 16.33 -39.82
C ALA A 243 -20.23 16.52 -40.12
N LEU A 244 -20.83 17.55 -39.56
CA LEU A 244 -22.23 17.90 -39.74
C LEU A 244 -22.35 19.41 -39.90
N SER A 245 -23.01 19.85 -40.96
CA SER A 245 -23.29 21.26 -41.24
C SER A 245 -24.78 21.50 -41.26
N CYS A 246 -25.28 22.46 -40.48
CA CYS A 246 -26.69 22.82 -40.44
C CYS A 246 -26.88 24.26 -40.91
N SER A 247 -27.84 24.48 -41.81
CA SER A 247 -28.11 25.77 -42.44
C SER A 247 -29.52 26.24 -42.15
N GLY A 248 -29.70 27.56 -42.04
CA GLY A 248 -30.99 28.22 -41.88
C GLY A 248 -30.93 29.66 -42.39
N ALA A 249 -32.04 30.39 -42.28
CA ALA A 249 -32.16 31.74 -42.81
C ALA A 249 -31.11 32.76 -42.27
N GLY A 250 -30.46 32.46 -41.14
CA GLY A 250 -29.38 33.25 -40.54
C GLY A 250 -27.95 32.78 -40.83
N GLY A 251 -27.75 31.80 -41.73
CA GLY A 251 -26.42 31.34 -42.15
C GLY A 251 -26.24 29.81 -42.03
N SER A 252 -25.02 29.35 -41.74
CA SER A 252 -24.71 27.93 -41.56
C SER A 252 -23.68 27.72 -40.46
N VAL A 253 -23.77 26.60 -39.75
CA VAL A 253 -22.83 26.19 -38.69
C VAL A 253 -22.35 24.76 -38.97
N SER A 254 -21.06 24.49 -38.81
CA SER A 254 -20.49 23.15 -38.98
C SER A 254 -19.73 22.71 -37.73
N LYS A 255 -19.86 21.44 -37.35
CA LYS A 255 -19.04 20.78 -36.32
C LYS A 255 -18.57 19.42 -36.80
N SER A 256 -17.46 18.95 -36.24
CA SER A 256 -16.95 17.60 -36.47
C SER A 256 -16.54 16.91 -35.19
N THR A 257 -16.63 15.58 -35.17
CA THR A 257 -16.10 14.72 -34.13
C THR A 257 -15.26 13.60 -34.75
N THR A 258 -14.13 13.28 -34.15
CA THR A 258 -13.24 12.22 -34.64
C THR A 258 -13.35 11.00 -33.76
N VAL A 259 -13.74 9.88 -34.37
CA VAL A 259 -13.76 8.57 -33.73
C VAL A 259 -12.42 7.92 -33.98
N SER A 260 -11.65 7.69 -32.93
CA SER A 260 -10.34 7.02 -33.03
C SER A 260 -10.53 5.51 -33.07
N VAL A 261 -10.02 4.86 -34.11
CA VAL A 261 -10.06 3.41 -34.26
C VAL A 261 -8.66 2.86 -34.05
N SER A 262 -8.46 2.18 -32.93
CA SER A 262 -7.21 1.47 -32.66
C SER A 262 -7.27 0.08 -33.28
N ALA A 263 -6.16 -0.37 -33.88
CA ALA A 263 -6.01 -1.76 -34.31
C ALA A 263 -6.21 -2.70 -33.10
N PRO A 264 -6.74 -3.91 -33.29
CA PRO A 264 -6.69 -4.93 -32.26
C PRO A 264 -5.25 -5.08 -31.81
N VAL A 265 -4.99 -4.93 -30.51
CA VAL A 265 -3.66 -5.23 -29.96
C VAL A 265 -3.40 -6.69 -30.28
N THR A 266 -2.34 -6.99 -31.02
CA THR A 266 -1.87 -8.35 -31.20
C THR A 266 -1.71 -8.93 -29.81
N GLN A 267 -2.51 -9.93 -29.43
CA GLN A 267 -2.37 -10.58 -28.13
C GLN A 267 -0.91 -10.97 -27.98
N VAL A 268 -0.25 -10.45 -26.95
CA VAL A 268 1.12 -10.87 -26.65
C VAL A 268 0.98 -12.30 -26.17
N THR A 269 1.36 -13.25 -27.02
CA THR A 269 1.31 -14.67 -26.70
C THR A 269 2.30 -14.93 -25.57
N SER A 270 1.79 -15.47 -24.47
CA SER A 270 2.61 -16.07 -23.40
C SER A 270 3.69 -16.95 -24.01
N SER A 271 4.96 -16.74 -23.63
CA SER A 271 6.03 -17.62 -24.08
C SER A 271 5.86 -19.00 -23.42
N SER A 272 5.87 -20.07 -24.22
CA SER A 272 5.71 -21.43 -23.71
C SER A 272 6.98 -21.88 -22.98
N GLY A 273 6.89 -22.06 -21.66
CA GLY A 273 7.95 -22.58 -20.79
C GLY A 273 7.41 -22.82 -19.37
N SER A 274 8.06 -23.69 -18.60
CA SER A 274 7.73 -23.92 -17.19
C SER A 274 8.64 -23.11 -16.27
N ILE A 275 8.07 -22.39 -15.32
CA ILE A 275 8.83 -21.71 -14.26
C ILE A 275 9.14 -22.71 -13.14
N SER A 276 10.38 -22.71 -12.65
CA SER A 276 10.77 -23.55 -11.52
C SER A 276 10.05 -23.08 -10.25
N LEU A 277 9.32 -23.98 -9.59
CA LEU A 277 8.65 -23.65 -8.33
C LEU A 277 9.67 -23.63 -7.17
N PRO A 278 9.37 -22.88 -6.09
CA PRO A 278 10.14 -22.93 -4.86
C PRO A 278 10.30 -24.35 -4.31
N THR A 279 11.51 -24.70 -3.88
CA THR A 279 11.73 -25.89 -3.07
C THR A 279 11.13 -25.65 -1.68
N LEU A 280 10.19 -26.49 -1.25
CA LEU A 280 9.63 -26.47 0.10
C LEU A 280 10.71 -26.78 1.16
N PRO A 281 10.46 -26.51 2.46
CA PRO A 281 11.32 -27.00 3.54
C PRO A 281 11.63 -28.50 3.37
N GLN A 282 12.92 -28.84 3.38
CA GLN A 282 13.40 -30.22 3.18
C GLN A 282 13.55 -30.98 4.51
N VAL A 283 13.67 -30.24 5.61
CA VAL A 283 13.76 -30.78 6.97
C VAL A 283 12.76 -30.03 7.85
N SER A 284 12.05 -30.74 8.72
CA SER A 284 11.14 -30.13 9.70
C SER A 284 11.61 -30.44 11.12
N VAL A 285 11.25 -29.58 12.08
CA VAL A 285 11.46 -29.89 13.49
C VAL A 285 10.47 -30.97 13.94
N ASP A 286 10.99 -32.10 14.42
CA ASP A 286 10.17 -33.11 15.09
C ASP A 286 9.67 -32.56 16.42
N THR A 287 8.35 -32.61 16.58
CA THR A 287 7.61 -32.06 17.72
C THR A 287 6.78 -33.14 18.42
N SER A 288 6.95 -34.41 18.01
CA SER A 288 6.40 -35.57 18.72
C SER A 288 6.87 -35.57 20.18
N MET A 289 6.01 -36.03 21.09
CA MET A 289 6.35 -36.06 22.51
C MET A 289 7.49 -37.06 22.75
N PRO A 290 8.63 -36.64 23.34
CA PRO A 290 9.74 -37.55 23.54
C PRO A 290 9.43 -38.55 24.66
N THR A 291 9.90 -39.79 24.50
CA THR A 291 9.85 -40.77 25.60
C THR A 291 10.83 -40.35 26.69
N GLN A 292 10.35 -40.26 27.93
CA GLN A 292 11.16 -39.94 29.09
C GLN A 292 11.61 -41.22 29.77
N THR A 293 12.91 -41.35 30.02
CA THR A 293 13.53 -42.56 30.58
C THR A 293 14.25 -42.29 31.91
N GLY A 294 14.36 -41.02 32.29
CA GLY A 294 15.03 -40.57 33.49
C GLY A 294 14.06 -40.36 34.65
N GLN A 295 14.54 -39.67 35.67
CA GLN A 295 13.76 -39.40 36.88
C GLN A 295 12.82 -38.21 36.70
N THR A 296 11.84 -38.10 37.60
CA THR A 296 11.01 -36.90 37.74
C THR A 296 11.56 -36.02 38.86
N ILE A 297 11.85 -34.76 38.57
CA ILE A 297 12.34 -33.75 39.50
C ILE A 297 11.22 -32.73 39.74
N THR A 298 10.61 -32.74 40.92
CA THR A 298 9.57 -31.77 41.27
C THR A 298 10.17 -30.50 41.85
N VAL A 299 9.78 -29.34 41.33
CA VAL A 299 10.17 -28.03 41.84
C VAL A 299 8.90 -27.27 42.25
N ASN A 300 8.69 -27.16 43.56
CA ASN A 300 7.56 -26.45 44.15
C ASN A 300 7.83 -24.95 44.26
N ALA A 301 6.81 -24.18 44.64
CA ALA A 301 6.94 -22.77 45.00
C ALA A 301 8.02 -22.58 46.08
N GLY A 302 8.90 -21.60 45.88
CA GLY A 302 10.09 -21.38 46.71
C GLY A 302 11.29 -22.27 46.36
N GLY A 303 11.14 -23.24 45.46
CA GLY A 303 12.23 -24.05 44.93
C GLY A 303 13.10 -23.30 43.90
N ASN A 304 14.24 -23.91 43.55
CA ASN A 304 15.20 -23.32 42.60
C ASN A 304 15.17 -24.07 41.25
N LEU A 305 14.55 -23.45 40.24
CA LEU A 305 14.46 -24.00 38.88
C LEU A 305 15.84 -24.13 38.21
N GLN A 306 16.74 -23.16 38.38
CA GLN A 306 18.08 -23.25 37.78
C GLN A 306 18.84 -24.47 38.30
N THR A 307 18.86 -24.69 39.62
CA THR A 307 19.49 -25.87 40.21
C THR A 307 18.88 -27.18 39.72
N ALA A 308 17.56 -27.23 39.53
CA ALA A 308 16.91 -28.41 38.95
C ALA A 308 17.37 -28.67 37.50
N ILE A 309 17.48 -27.62 36.68
CA ILE A 309 18.00 -27.71 35.32
C ILE A 309 19.47 -28.14 35.30
N ASP A 310 20.30 -27.58 36.19
CA ASP A 310 21.72 -27.91 36.30
C ASP A 310 21.95 -29.37 36.70
N ASN A 311 21.10 -29.92 37.58
CA ASN A 311 21.19 -31.29 38.04
C ASN A 311 20.54 -32.32 37.10
N ALA A 312 19.55 -31.90 36.30
CA ALA A 312 18.84 -32.80 35.39
C ALA A 312 19.79 -33.46 34.37
N GLN A 313 19.55 -34.75 34.13
CA GLN A 313 20.23 -35.54 33.11
C GLN A 313 19.33 -35.71 31.88
N PRO A 314 19.91 -35.89 30.67
CA PRO A 314 19.12 -36.19 29.49
C PRO A 314 18.18 -37.41 29.68
N GLY A 315 16.88 -37.18 29.48
CA GLY A 315 15.82 -38.15 29.72
C GLY A 315 14.97 -37.87 30.97
N ASP A 316 15.40 -36.94 31.84
CA ASP A 316 14.67 -36.52 33.04
C ASP A 316 13.51 -35.57 32.70
N THR A 317 12.47 -35.63 33.54
CA THR A 317 11.35 -34.68 33.52
C THR A 317 11.40 -33.77 34.75
N ILE A 318 11.48 -32.46 34.56
CA ILE A 318 11.32 -31.45 35.60
C ILE A 318 9.84 -31.03 35.64
N VAL A 319 9.17 -31.25 36.77
CA VAL A 319 7.78 -30.86 37.00
C VAL A 319 7.74 -29.63 37.88
N LEU A 320 7.28 -28.53 37.32
CA LEU A 320 7.16 -27.23 37.97
C LEU A 320 5.75 -27.05 38.52
N GLN A 321 5.61 -26.69 39.79
CA GLN A 321 4.30 -26.43 40.39
C GLN A 321 3.57 -25.30 39.64
N ALA A 322 2.37 -25.60 39.13
CA ALA A 322 1.49 -24.59 38.53
C ALA A 322 1.15 -23.48 39.54
N GLY A 323 1.12 -22.23 39.07
CA GLY A 323 0.92 -21.04 39.90
C GLY A 323 2.16 -20.60 40.71
N ALA A 324 3.24 -21.39 40.73
CA ALA A 324 4.50 -20.96 41.34
C ALA A 324 5.23 -19.94 40.45
N THR A 325 5.90 -18.97 41.07
CA THR A 325 6.77 -18.00 40.38
C THR A 325 8.23 -18.34 40.63
N PHE A 326 8.98 -18.53 39.54
CA PHE A 326 10.42 -18.73 39.50
C PHE A 326 11.08 -17.48 38.95
N THR A 327 11.81 -16.78 39.82
CA THR A 327 12.33 -15.44 39.54
C THR A 327 13.82 -15.49 39.22
N GLY A 328 14.23 -14.75 38.19
CA GLY A 328 15.62 -14.62 37.76
C GLY A 328 15.88 -15.25 36.40
N LYS A 329 17.12 -15.09 35.93
CA LYS A 329 17.58 -15.62 34.65
C LYS A 329 17.79 -17.13 34.73
N ILE A 330 17.16 -17.85 33.81
CA ILE A 330 17.35 -19.28 33.59
C ILE A 330 18.32 -19.50 32.43
N THR A 331 19.40 -20.24 32.66
CA THR A 331 20.35 -20.65 31.64
C THR A 331 20.19 -22.14 31.35
N LEU A 332 20.02 -22.51 30.09
CA LEU A 332 20.03 -23.90 29.63
C LEU A 332 21.48 -24.30 29.36
N PRO A 333 22.08 -25.20 30.15
CA PRO A 333 23.46 -25.61 29.94
C PRO A 333 23.59 -26.66 28.84
N LEU A 334 24.79 -26.77 28.28
CA LEU A 334 25.20 -27.95 27.52
C LEU A 334 25.21 -29.19 28.45
N LYS A 335 24.63 -30.30 27.99
CA LYS A 335 24.64 -31.59 28.68
C LYS A 335 25.33 -32.63 27.82
N SER A 336 26.09 -33.53 28.45
CA SER A 336 26.57 -34.73 27.76
C SER A 336 25.38 -35.62 27.40
N ASN A 337 25.06 -35.73 26.11
CA ASN A 337 23.84 -36.38 25.64
C ASN A 337 24.07 -37.23 24.37
N PRO A 338 24.88 -38.30 24.45
CA PRO A 338 25.23 -39.11 23.27
C PRO A 338 24.04 -39.84 22.63
N ASN A 339 22.92 -39.93 23.35
CA ASN A 339 21.71 -40.65 22.92
C ASN A 339 20.53 -39.71 22.61
N ASN A 340 20.78 -38.40 22.46
CA ASN A 340 19.77 -37.42 22.04
C ASN A 340 18.48 -37.42 22.90
N LYS A 341 18.59 -37.69 24.20
CA LYS A 341 17.44 -37.75 25.11
C LYS A 341 17.00 -36.35 25.52
N TRP A 342 15.70 -36.14 25.62
CA TRP A 342 15.12 -34.86 25.99
C TRP A 342 15.04 -34.67 27.49
N ILE A 343 15.36 -33.47 27.96
CA ILE A 343 14.94 -32.95 29.27
C ILE A 343 13.60 -32.24 29.05
N VAL A 344 12.54 -32.75 29.67
CA VAL A 344 11.20 -32.13 29.60
C VAL A 344 10.96 -31.29 30.84
N ILE A 345 10.62 -30.02 30.67
CA ILE A 345 10.32 -29.07 31.74
C ILE A 345 8.86 -28.67 31.59
N LYS A 346 8.01 -29.05 32.55
CA LYS A 346 6.55 -28.95 32.36
C LYS A 346 5.78 -28.51 33.59
N SER A 347 4.60 -27.93 33.36
CA SER A 347 3.64 -27.65 34.43
C SER A 347 3.17 -28.94 35.13
N SER A 348 3.01 -28.88 36.45
CA SER A 348 2.35 -29.92 37.24
C SER A 348 0.86 -30.07 36.92
N GLN A 349 0.27 -29.10 36.22
CA GLN A 349 -1.14 -29.12 35.76
C GLN A 349 -1.23 -29.18 34.23
N GLU A 350 -0.27 -29.83 33.55
CA GLU A 350 -0.29 -30.03 32.09
C GLU A 350 -1.62 -30.64 31.59
N SER A 351 -2.23 -31.55 32.35
CA SER A 351 -3.51 -32.19 32.00
C SER A 351 -4.71 -31.24 32.01
N GLN A 352 -4.57 -30.06 32.62
CA GLN A 352 -5.57 -28.99 32.62
C GLN A 352 -5.33 -27.96 31.51
N LEU A 353 -4.25 -28.10 30.75
CA LEU A 353 -4.01 -27.32 29.54
C LEU A 353 -4.72 -28.00 28.35
N PRO A 354 -4.97 -27.23 27.26
CA PRO A 354 -5.41 -27.83 26.02
C PRO A 354 -4.50 -28.98 25.55
N PRO A 355 -5.06 -30.00 24.86
CA PRO A 355 -4.26 -31.09 24.34
C PRO A 355 -3.29 -30.60 23.24
N PRO A 356 -2.22 -31.34 22.92
CA PRO A 356 -1.34 -31.02 21.80
C PRO A 356 -2.12 -30.79 20.49
N GLY A 357 -1.74 -29.77 19.71
CA GLY A 357 -2.49 -29.30 18.55
C GLY A 357 -3.63 -28.32 18.88
N VAL A 358 -3.77 -27.91 20.15
CA VAL A 358 -4.66 -26.83 20.57
C VAL A 358 -3.85 -25.79 21.33
N ARG A 359 -3.91 -24.55 20.83
CA ARG A 359 -3.18 -23.40 21.32
C ARG A 359 -3.68 -22.98 22.69
N VAL A 360 -2.75 -22.67 23.59
CA VAL A 360 -3.09 -22.05 24.89
C VAL A 360 -3.59 -20.63 24.71
N GLN A 361 -4.47 -20.21 25.62
CA GLN A 361 -4.96 -18.84 25.74
C GLN A 361 -4.39 -18.22 27.04
N PRO A 362 -4.33 -16.87 27.16
CA PRO A 362 -3.84 -16.23 28.38
C PRO A 362 -4.56 -16.69 29.65
N GLY A 363 -5.85 -17.05 29.56
CA GLY A 363 -6.61 -17.59 30.69
C GLY A 363 -6.14 -18.96 31.20
N ASN A 364 -5.33 -19.70 30.43
CA ASN A 364 -4.74 -20.96 30.87
C ASN A 364 -3.53 -20.77 31.81
N SER A 365 -3.02 -19.54 31.96
CA SER A 365 -1.85 -19.21 32.80
C SER A 365 -1.99 -19.64 34.26
N VAL A 366 -3.21 -19.74 34.79
CA VAL A 366 -3.48 -20.28 36.14
C VAL A 366 -3.00 -21.73 36.32
N ASN A 367 -2.87 -22.48 35.23
CA ASN A 367 -2.37 -23.85 35.19
C ASN A 367 -0.88 -23.92 34.80
N MET A 368 -0.17 -22.79 34.78
CA MET A 368 1.23 -22.72 34.38
C MET A 368 2.11 -22.25 35.55
N PRO A 369 3.34 -22.78 35.70
CA PRO A 369 4.38 -22.09 36.45
C PRO A 369 4.80 -20.82 35.70
N LYS A 370 5.19 -19.79 36.43
CA LYS A 370 5.62 -18.51 35.89
C LYS A 370 7.13 -18.33 36.03
N ILE A 371 7.82 -18.05 34.94
CA ILE A 371 9.25 -17.72 34.90
C ILE A 371 9.37 -16.21 34.66
N VAL A 372 9.98 -15.49 35.60
CA VAL A 372 10.01 -14.01 35.59
C VAL A 372 11.44 -13.49 35.58
N THR A 373 11.81 -12.74 34.54
CA THR A 373 13.03 -11.93 34.60
C THR A 373 12.82 -10.66 35.41
N THR A 374 13.79 -10.29 36.24
CA THR A 374 13.73 -9.11 37.11
C THR A 374 14.53 -7.92 36.61
N ASN A 375 15.21 -8.09 35.49
CA ASN A 375 16.04 -7.06 34.88
C ASN A 375 15.71 -6.96 33.39
N SER A 376 16.47 -6.16 32.66
CA SER A 376 16.27 -5.97 31.23
C SER A 376 16.82 -7.11 30.37
N ASP A 377 17.47 -8.13 30.96
CA ASP A 377 18.00 -9.31 30.25
C ASP A 377 16.93 -10.39 30.08
N TYR A 378 17.25 -11.41 29.28
CA TYR A 378 16.35 -12.50 28.98
C TYR A 378 16.02 -13.38 30.19
N ALA A 379 14.76 -13.85 30.25
CA ALA A 379 14.30 -14.78 31.27
C ALA A 379 14.88 -16.18 31.07
N ILE A 380 15.00 -16.64 29.82
CA ILE A 380 15.60 -17.93 29.47
C ILE A 380 16.66 -17.73 28.39
N GLN A 381 17.86 -18.25 28.60
CA GLN A 381 18.95 -18.21 27.61
C GLN A 381 19.58 -19.57 27.43
N ALA A 382 19.79 -19.96 26.18
CA ALA A 382 20.59 -21.13 25.86
C ALA A 382 22.08 -20.79 25.87
N ALA A 383 22.87 -21.58 26.60
CA ALA A 383 24.32 -21.59 26.45
C ALA A 383 24.71 -22.10 25.05
N GLN A 384 25.96 -21.87 24.65
CA GLN A 384 26.51 -22.47 23.44
C GLN A 384 26.28 -23.99 23.44
N SER A 385 25.79 -24.50 22.31
CA SER A 385 25.56 -25.93 22.07
C SER A 385 24.56 -26.62 23.02
N ALA A 386 23.85 -25.84 23.86
CA ALA A 386 22.78 -26.38 24.70
C ALA A 386 21.70 -27.02 23.83
N SER A 387 21.24 -28.22 24.21
CA SER A 387 20.36 -28.99 23.36
C SER A 387 19.42 -29.94 24.07
N TYR A 388 18.33 -30.30 23.37
CA TYR A 388 17.31 -31.27 23.79
C TYR A 388 16.51 -30.85 25.03
N TYR A 389 15.97 -29.63 25.02
CA TYR A 389 15.08 -29.10 26.05
C TYR A 389 13.68 -28.86 25.49
N ARG A 390 12.65 -29.36 26.17
CA ARG A 390 11.25 -29.07 25.82
C ARG A 390 10.52 -28.46 27.01
N PHE A 391 10.02 -27.24 26.83
CA PHE A 391 9.15 -26.56 27.77
C PHE A 391 7.69 -26.81 27.40
N ILE A 392 6.87 -27.21 28.37
CA ILE A 392 5.45 -27.52 28.16
C ILE A 392 4.60 -26.79 29.20
N GLY A 393 3.73 -25.89 28.74
CA GLY A 393 2.78 -25.27 29.65
C GLY A 393 3.39 -24.27 30.62
N VAL A 394 4.35 -23.46 30.20
CA VAL A 394 5.00 -22.46 31.05
C VAL A 394 4.55 -21.04 30.68
N GLU A 395 4.42 -20.18 31.68
CA GLU A 395 4.30 -18.73 31.51
C GLU A 395 5.70 -18.11 31.62
N VAL A 396 6.10 -17.27 30.66
CA VAL A 396 7.39 -16.55 30.68
C VAL A 396 7.12 -15.07 30.51
N THR A 397 7.59 -14.25 31.45
CA THR A 397 7.33 -12.81 31.46
C THR A 397 8.43 -11.97 32.14
N ASP A 398 8.29 -10.65 32.07
CA ASP A 398 9.10 -9.68 32.82
C ASP A 398 8.36 -9.21 34.08
N ASN A 399 9.09 -8.61 35.03
CA ASN A 399 8.53 -8.16 36.30
C ASN A 399 7.77 -6.82 36.24
N GLY A 400 7.74 -6.14 35.09
CA GLY A 400 7.06 -4.85 34.94
C GLY A 400 7.68 -3.71 35.76
N ALA A 401 8.92 -3.85 36.23
CA ALA A 401 9.54 -2.84 37.08
C ALA A 401 9.84 -1.55 36.30
N PRO A 402 9.47 -0.36 36.83
CA PRO A 402 9.70 0.92 36.15
C PRO A 402 11.15 1.11 35.73
N SER A 403 11.37 1.57 34.50
CA SER A 403 12.69 1.79 33.91
C SER A 403 12.79 3.17 33.30
N GLN A 404 13.93 3.85 33.46
CA GLN A 404 14.18 5.16 32.85
C GLN A 404 14.09 5.16 31.32
N TYR A 405 14.40 4.02 30.69
CA TYR A 405 14.40 3.83 29.24
C TYR A 405 13.01 3.57 28.64
N ALA A 406 11.99 3.37 29.49
CA ALA A 406 10.62 3.12 29.06
C ALA A 406 9.83 4.43 28.85
N PRO A 407 8.76 4.45 28.05
CA PRO A 407 7.86 5.60 27.97
C PRO A 407 7.09 5.81 29.29
N THR A 408 6.58 7.02 29.48
CA THR A 408 5.59 7.33 30.50
C THR A 408 4.20 7.22 29.88
N PHE A 409 3.28 6.53 30.56
CA PHE A 409 1.90 6.34 30.09
C PHE A 409 1.02 7.55 30.44
N PRO A 410 -0.16 7.71 29.80
CA PRO A 410 -1.06 8.83 30.06
C PRO A 410 -1.52 8.99 31.51
N ASP A 411 -1.53 7.90 32.28
CA ASP A 411 -1.85 7.90 33.71
C ASP A 411 -0.68 8.36 34.61
N GLY A 412 0.41 8.82 34.02
CA GLY A 412 1.61 9.29 34.72
C GLY A 412 2.55 8.17 35.18
N THR A 413 2.18 6.90 34.99
CA THR A 413 3.04 5.77 35.39
C THR A 413 4.19 5.57 34.41
N LYS A 414 5.38 5.27 34.93
CA LYS A 414 6.55 4.93 34.12
C LYS A 414 6.51 3.44 33.76
N GLY A 415 6.67 3.13 32.48
CA GLY A 415 6.74 1.75 32.00
C GLY A 415 8.04 1.04 32.40
N SER A 416 8.16 -0.22 31.98
CA SER A 416 9.32 -1.11 32.16
C SER A 416 10.07 -1.30 30.85
N TYR A 417 11.29 -1.86 30.91
CA TYR A 417 12.13 -2.10 29.73
C TYR A 417 12.78 -3.48 29.77
N ASN A 418 12.71 -4.23 28.67
CA ASN A 418 13.31 -5.55 28.55
C ASN A 418 13.80 -5.85 27.12
N TYR A 419 15.01 -6.41 26.97
CA TYR A 419 15.61 -6.75 25.67
C TYR A 419 15.03 -8.01 25.02
N GLY A 420 14.36 -8.85 25.81
CA GLY A 420 13.57 -9.97 25.35
C GLY A 420 13.40 -11.04 26.41
N LEU A 421 12.60 -12.07 26.13
CA LEU A 421 12.28 -13.10 27.13
C LEU A 421 13.04 -14.41 26.93
N ILE A 422 13.20 -14.87 25.69
CA ILE A 422 13.83 -16.16 25.39
C ILE A 422 14.90 -15.98 24.30
N GLU A 423 16.16 -16.29 24.63
CA GLU A 423 17.29 -16.26 23.68
C GLU A 423 17.78 -17.68 23.38
N LEU A 424 17.43 -18.21 22.20
CA LEU A 424 17.86 -19.54 21.74
C LEU A 424 19.03 -19.43 20.78
N GLY A 425 20.11 -18.82 21.26
CA GLY A 425 21.33 -18.56 20.50
C GLY A 425 21.62 -17.06 20.40
N ARG A 426 22.90 -16.71 20.25
CA ARG A 426 23.37 -15.33 20.35
C ARG A 426 24.42 -15.02 19.28
N ALA A 427 24.09 -14.08 18.40
CA ALA A 427 25.07 -13.51 17.46
C ALA A 427 26.27 -12.90 18.20
N GLY A 428 27.46 -12.97 17.58
CA GLY A 428 28.74 -12.56 18.16
C GLY A 428 29.33 -13.57 19.16
N ARG A 429 28.50 -14.38 19.83
CA ARG A 429 28.94 -15.51 20.67
C ARG A 429 28.98 -16.80 19.84
N ASP A 430 27.90 -17.11 19.15
CA ASP A 430 27.73 -18.35 18.40
C ASP A 430 28.24 -18.12 16.96
N THR A 431 29.55 -18.22 16.78
CA THR A 431 30.27 -17.89 15.53
C THR A 431 30.58 -19.10 14.65
N GLN A 432 30.14 -20.30 15.04
CA GLN A 432 30.26 -21.55 14.27
C GLN A 432 28.97 -22.36 14.39
N LEU A 433 28.66 -23.19 13.38
CA LEU A 433 27.46 -24.03 13.39
C LEU A 433 27.40 -24.96 14.62
N THR A 434 28.55 -25.46 15.07
CA THR A 434 28.68 -26.29 16.27
C THR A 434 28.39 -25.55 17.58
N HIS A 435 28.48 -24.21 17.59
CA HIS A 435 28.16 -23.39 18.76
C HIS A 435 26.65 -23.17 18.92
N LEU A 436 25.87 -23.38 17.85
CA LEU A 436 24.43 -23.12 17.86
C LEU A 436 23.73 -24.05 18.88
N PRO A 437 22.93 -23.50 19.81
CA PRO A 437 22.03 -24.34 20.59
C PRO A 437 20.98 -24.97 19.67
N HIS A 438 20.59 -26.22 19.95
CA HIS A 438 19.71 -26.94 19.03
C HIS A 438 18.71 -27.88 19.69
N HIS A 439 17.61 -28.19 19.00
CA HIS A 439 16.55 -29.06 19.54
C HIS A 439 15.95 -28.49 20.83
N ILE A 440 15.41 -27.27 20.74
CA ILE A 440 14.75 -26.59 21.86
C ILE A 440 13.33 -26.21 21.44
N ILE A 441 12.34 -26.63 22.22
CA ILE A 441 10.93 -26.50 21.88
C ILE A 441 10.17 -25.83 23.03
N PHE A 442 9.35 -24.84 22.69
CA PHE A 442 8.29 -24.32 23.57
C PHE A 442 6.94 -24.78 23.03
N ASP A 443 6.19 -25.48 23.87
CA ASP A 443 4.92 -26.13 23.56
C ASP A 443 3.87 -25.63 24.54
N ARG A 444 2.72 -25.19 24.02
CA ARG A 444 1.58 -24.74 24.84
C ARG A 444 1.99 -23.72 25.92
N SER A 445 2.85 -22.78 25.57
CA SER A 445 3.43 -21.81 26.51
C SER A 445 2.83 -20.42 26.30
N TYR A 446 2.74 -19.63 27.39
CA TYR A 446 2.32 -18.24 27.35
C TYR A 446 3.54 -17.33 27.57
N ILE A 447 4.04 -16.72 26.50
CA ILE A 447 5.28 -15.93 26.49
C ILE A 447 4.88 -14.48 26.24
N HIS A 448 4.94 -13.63 27.26
CA HIS A 448 4.41 -12.28 27.12
C HIS A 448 5.19 -11.26 27.94
N ALA A 449 5.31 -10.04 27.41
CA ALA A 449 5.76 -8.92 28.21
C ALA A 449 4.61 -8.40 29.11
N GLN A 450 4.91 -7.57 30.11
CA GLN A 450 3.87 -6.83 30.80
C GLN A 450 3.26 -5.75 29.87
N PRO A 451 1.98 -5.37 30.03
CA PRO A 451 1.31 -4.44 29.12
C PRO A 451 2.05 -3.10 28.96
N LYS A 452 2.69 -2.62 30.04
CA LYS A 452 3.46 -1.36 30.07
C LYS A 452 4.97 -1.53 29.86
N THR A 453 5.42 -2.70 29.43
CA THR A 453 6.84 -2.95 29.10
C THR A 453 7.14 -2.55 27.66
N SER A 454 8.19 -1.75 27.48
CA SER A 454 8.96 -1.70 26.25
C SER A 454 9.78 -2.98 26.13
N SER A 455 9.25 -4.01 25.46
CA SER A 455 9.91 -5.31 25.29
C SER A 455 10.31 -5.55 23.84
N ARG A 456 11.60 -5.82 23.62
CA ARG A 456 12.14 -5.92 22.27
C ARG A 456 11.88 -7.27 21.61
N ARG A 457 11.99 -8.39 22.32
CA ARG A 457 11.93 -9.72 21.69
C ARG A 457 11.18 -10.77 22.50
N GLY A 458 10.30 -11.53 21.87
CA GLY A 458 9.72 -12.72 22.46
C GLY A 458 10.70 -13.88 22.48
N VAL A 459 10.88 -14.52 21.33
CA VAL A 459 11.77 -15.67 21.15
C VAL A 459 12.77 -15.41 20.03
N VAL A 460 14.06 -15.57 20.36
CA VAL A 460 15.16 -15.42 19.40
C VAL A 460 15.58 -16.78 18.86
N PHE A 461 15.26 -17.04 17.59
CA PHE A 461 15.59 -18.25 16.83
C PHE A 461 16.98 -18.17 16.19
N ASN A 462 17.99 -18.16 17.03
CA ASN A 462 19.39 -18.04 16.63
C ASN A 462 20.17 -19.36 16.76
N GLY A 463 19.50 -20.50 16.69
CA GLY A 463 20.13 -21.82 16.68
C GLY A 463 19.58 -22.73 15.59
N ALA A 464 19.50 -24.04 15.88
CA ALA A 464 19.05 -25.06 14.92
C ALA A 464 17.94 -25.95 15.51
N HIS A 465 17.02 -26.48 14.70
CA HIS A 465 15.92 -27.33 15.19
C HIS A 465 15.13 -26.69 16.36
N GLN A 466 14.61 -25.49 16.16
CA GLN A 466 13.90 -24.74 17.21
C GLN A 466 12.43 -24.59 16.85
N ALA A 467 11.57 -24.71 17.87
CA ALA A 467 10.13 -24.61 17.66
C ALA A 467 9.40 -23.84 18.76
N VAL A 468 8.37 -23.13 18.34
CA VAL A 468 7.31 -22.60 19.20
C VAL A 468 6.01 -23.11 18.61
N ILE A 469 5.28 -23.92 19.37
CA ILE A 469 4.04 -24.57 18.92
C ILE A 469 2.91 -24.39 19.92
N ASP A 470 1.69 -24.29 19.42
CA ASP A 470 0.46 -24.25 20.22
C ASP A 470 0.51 -23.15 21.30
N SER A 471 1.27 -22.07 21.09
CA SER A 471 1.66 -21.11 22.11
C SER A 471 1.06 -19.72 21.88
N TYR A 472 1.08 -18.89 22.91
CA TYR A 472 0.61 -17.51 22.86
C TYR A 472 1.78 -16.58 23.17
N VAL A 473 2.21 -15.78 22.18
CA VAL A 473 3.39 -14.92 22.25
C VAL A 473 2.97 -13.46 22.03
N SER A 474 2.99 -12.62 23.06
CA SER A 474 2.35 -11.30 22.99
C SER A 474 3.04 -10.14 23.71
N ASP A 475 2.57 -8.92 23.42
CA ASP A 475 2.98 -7.66 24.03
C ASP A 475 4.41 -7.17 23.75
N PHE A 476 5.05 -7.64 22.67
CA PHE A 476 6.40 -7.20 22.27
C PHE A 476 6.34 -5.89 21.48
N LYS A 477 6.76 -4.80 22.10
CA LYS A 477 6.68 -3.44 21.55
C LYS A 477 7.76 -2.56 22.16
N GLU A 478 8.37 -1.70 21.37
CA GLU A 478 9.37 -0.75 21.84
C GLU A 478 9.24 0.57 21.08
N VAL A 479 9.55 1.68 21.76
CA VAL A 479 9.64 3.01 21.14
C VAL A 479 11.05 3.19 20.59
N GLY A 480 11.17 3.56 19.32
CA GLY A 480 12.45 3.88 18.67
C GLY A 480 13.29 2.67 18.24
N ALA A 481 12.81 1.43 18.43
CA ALA A 481 13.51 0.23 18.01
C ALA A 481 12.57 -0.83 17.44
N ASP A 482 13.15 -1.73 16.65
CA ASP A 482 12.44 -2.89 16.09
C ASP A 482 12.17 -3.90 17.19
N SER A 483 10.93 -4.39 17.25
CA SER A 483 10.49 -5.36 18.24
C SER A 483 9.79 -6.54 17.57
N GLN A 484 10.00 -7.76 18.09
CA GLN A 484 9.48 -8.98 17.46
C GLN A 484 8.93 -10.00 18.44
N ALA A 485 7.90 -10.74 18.01
CA ALA A 485 7.43 -11.92 18.74
C ALA A 485 8.41 -13.08 18.49
N ILE A 486 8.78 -13.30 17.22
CA ILE A 486 9.84 -14.24 16.82
C ILE A 486 10.85 -13.53 15.92
N ALA A 487 12.15 -13.65 16.24
CA ALA A 487 13.23 -13.12 15.40
C ALA A 487 14.38 -14.12 15.25
N GLY A 488 14.96 -14.25 14.07
CA GLY A 488 16.16 -15.07 13.84
C GLY A 488 17.13 -14.40 12.87
N PHE A 489 18.42 -14.33 13.19
CA PHE A 489 19.43 -13.67 12.37
C PHE A 489 20.81 -14.33 12.43
N ASN A 490 20.96 -15.40 13.21
CA ASN A 490 22.21 -16.15 13.34
C ASN A 490 21.99 -17.68 13.42
N GLY A 491 20.75 -18.16 13.26
CA GLY A 491 20.41 -19.58 13.34
C GLY A 491 20.25 -20.23 11.97
N SER A 492 20.70 -21.48 11.84
CA SER A 492 20.67 -22.21 10.56
C SER A 492 19.29 -22.76 10.20
N GLY A 493 18.42 -22.97 11.19
CA GLY A 493 17.21 -23.78 11.04
C GLY A 493 17.49 -25.29 11.13
N PRO A 494 16.49 -26.16 10.93
CA PRO A 494 15.09 -25.84 10.61
C PRO A 494 14.36 -25.14 11.76
N PHE A 495 13.30 -24.41 11.42
CA PHE A 495 12.45 -23.67 12.37
C PHE A 495 10.98 -24.05 12.21
N LYS A 496 10.27 -24.19 13.32
CA LYS A 496 8.84 -24.49 13.32
C LYS A 496 8.04 -23.51 14.18
N ILE A 497 7.17 -22.74 13.53
CA ILE A 497 6.29 -21.75 14.11
C ILE A 497 4.87 -22.17 13.72
N VAL A 498 4.22 -22.98 14.55
CA VAL A 498 2.95 -23.62 14.20
C VAL A 498 1.89 -23.42 15.28
N ASN A 499 0.68 -23.03 14.88
CA ASN A 499 -0.47 -22.85 15.77
C ASN A 499 -0.26 -21.83 16.90
N ASN A 500 0.39 -20.71 16.61
CA ASN A 500 0.64 -19.69 17.63
C ASN A 500 -0.26 -18.47 17.47
N TYR A 501 -0.46 -17.73 18.55
CA TYR A 501 -0.85 -16.32 18.48
C TYR A 501 0.43 -15.51 18.64
N LEU A 502 0.72 -14.62 17.70
CA LEU A 502 1.99 -13.89 17.63
C LEU A 502 1.72 -12.39 17.49
N GLU A 503 2.19 -11.61 18.45
CA GLU A 503 1.88 -10.18 18.56
C GLU A 503 3.12 -9.35 18.87
N ALA A 504 3.51 -8.47 17.94
CA ALA A 504 4.58 -7.50 18.14
C ALA A 504 4.42 -6.21 17.31
N ALA A 505 4.98 -5.09 17.80
CA ALA A 505 4.83 -3.77 17.19
C ALA A 505 5.72 -3.60 15.94
N GLY A 506 6.99 -3.97 16.01
CA GLY A 506 7.89 -3.97 14.85
C GLY A 506 7.48 -5.05 13.84
N GLU A 507 8.22 -6.15 13.80
CA GLU A 507 7.91 -7.31 12.98
C GLU A 507 7.37 -8.45 13.85
N ASN A 508 6.19 -9.00 13.57
CA ASN A 508 5.75 -10.15 14.38
C ASN A 508 6.70 -11.35 14.18
N ILE A 509 7.12 -11.58 12.94
CA ILE A 509 8.12 -12.59 12.58
C ILE A 509 9.17 -11.94 11.69
N MET A 510 10.45 -12.09 12.04
CA MET A 510 11.56 -11.63 11.18
C MET A 510 12.69 -12.65 11.08
N PHE A 511 13.17 -12.88 9.85
CA PHE A 511 14.43 -13.59 9.60
C PHE A 511 15.46 -12.68 8.94
N GLY A 512 16.46 -12.25 9.71
CA GLY A 512 17.52 -11.30 9.38
C GLY A 512 17.45 -10.04 10.25
N GLY A 513 17.85 -8.88 9.71
CA GLY A 513 17.93 -7.62 10.47
C GLY A 513 19.29 -7.35 11.12
N SER A 514 20.21 -8.30 11.00
CA SER A 514 21.64 -8.16 11.28
C SER A 514 22.40 -9.16 10.40
N ASP A 515 23.66 -8.89 10.10
CA ASP A 515 24.51 -9.87 9.41
C ASP A 515 24.80 -11.04 10.37
N PRO A 516 24.63 -12.30 9.95
CA PRO A 516 24.97 -13.44 10.77
C PRO A 516 26.45 -13.45 11.12
N SER A 517 26.76 -13.84 12.36
CA SER A 517 28.14 -14.01 12.84
C SER A 517 28.79 -15.33 12.38
N ILE A 518 28.04 -16.17 11.67
CA ILE A 518 28.49 -17.42 11.06
C ILE A 518 28.56 -17.23 9.55
N SER A 519 29.76 -17.43 8.98
CA SER A 519 29.98 -17.31 7.54
C SER A 519 29.12 -18.30 6.75
N ASN A 520 28.57 -17.84 5.62
CA ASN A 520 27.71 -18.62 4.71
C ASN A 520 26.40 -19.14 5.33
N LEU A 521 26.01 -18.62 6.49
CA LEU A 521 24.76 -19.01 7.12
C LEU A 521 23.55 -18.32 6.46
N VAL A 522 22.58 -19.13 6.06
CA VAL A 522 21.24 -18.72 5.61
C VAL A 522 20.23 -19.48 6.45
N ALA A 523 19.35 -18.77 7.16
CA ALA A 523 18.25 -19.40 7.90
C ALA A 523 17.38 -20.17 6.91
N SER A 524 17.28 -21.49 7.08
CA SER A 524 16.61 -22.33 6.10
C SER A 524 15.60 -23.28 6.71
N ASP A 525 14.71 -23.80 5.87
CA ASP A 525 13.73 -24.83 6.23
C ASP A 525 12.79 -24.33 7.34
N ILE A 526 12.02 -23.31 6.98
CA ILE A 526 11.18 -22.52 7.90
C ILE A 526 9.71 -22.86 7.67
N GLU A 527 9.05 -23.40 8.69
CA GLU A 527 7.63 -23.71 8.68
C GLU A 527 6.84 -22.68 9.51
N ILE A 528 6.00 -21.88 8.86
CA ILE A 528 5.09 -20.90 9.49
C ILE A 528 3.66 -21.28 9.12
N ARG A 529 2.95 -21.99 10.01
CA ARG A 529 1.63 -22.53 9.68
C ARG A 529 0.58 -22.36 10.76
N GLY A 530 -0.64 -22.03 10.34
CA GLY A 530 -1.77 -21.99 11.26
C GLY A 530 -1.64 -20.96 12.37
N ASN A 531 -0.81 -19.92 12.19
CA ASN A 531 -0.62 -18.88 13.20
C ASN A 531 -1.62 -17.73 12.99
N TYR A 532 -2.02 -17.12 14.09
CA TYR A 532 -2.65 -15.81 14.07
C TYR A 532 -1.59 -14.74 14.38
N VAL A 533 -1.20 -14.00 13.36
CA VAL A 533 -0.17 -12.95 13.41
C VAL A 533 -0.86 -11.60 13.43
N PHE A 534 -0.77 -10.89 14.55
CA PHE A 534 -1.68 -9.80 14.85
C PHE A 534 -0.98 -8.56 15.43
N LYS A 535 -1.48 -7.36 15.10
CA LYS A 535 -1.15 -6.13 15.83
C LYS A 535 -2.39 -5.52 16.50
N PRO A 536 -2.35 -5.22 17.81
CA PRO A 536 -3.47 -4.59 18.50
C PRO A 536 -3.73 -3.18 17.98
N VAL A 537 -5.00 -2.90 17.68
CA VAL A 537 -5.44 -1.55 17.26
C VAL A 537 -5.22 -0.51 18.36
N SER A 538 -5.17 -0.95 19.63
CA SER A 538 -4.84 -0.11 20.78
C SER A 538 -3.43 0.49 20.72
N TRP A 539 -2.55 -0.02 19.86
CA TRP A 539 -1.22 0.56 19.61
C TRP A 539 -1.21 1.64 18.53
N LYS A 540 -2.35 1.88 17.89
CA LYS A 540 -2.48 2.87 16.81
C LYS A 540 -3.02 4.19 17.34
N THR A 541 -2.24 5.24 17.17
CA THR A 541 -2.65 6.62 17.46
C THR A 541 -3.97 6.98 16.75
N GLY A 542 -4.87 7.63 17.47
CA GLY A 542 -6.16 8.12 16.93
C GLY A 542 -7.31 7.11 16.98
N THR A 543 -7.07 5.89 17.47
CA THR A 543 -8.14 4.91 17.69
C THR A 543 -8.78 5.07 19.07
N SER A 544 -10.03 4.64 19.25
CA SER A 544 -10.79 4.84 20.49
C SER A 544 -10.19 4.13 21.71
N ASN A 545 -9.42 3.06 21.49
CA ASN A 545 -8.73 2.30 22.53
C ASN A 545 -7.20 2.51 22.51
N TYR A 546 -6.72 3.59 21.89
CA TYR A 546 -5.30 3.92 21.86
C TYR A 546 -4.73 4.04 23.28
N VAL A 547 -3.67 3.30 23.58
CA VAL A 547 -3.04 3.27 24.93
C VAL A 547 -2.22 4.51 25.27
N GLY A 548 -2.12 5.47 24.34
CA GLY A 548 -1.44 6.74 24.55
C GLY A 548 0.09 6.70 24.40
N VAL A 549 0.65 5.59 23.90
CA VAL A 549 2.07 5.45 23.58
C VAL A 549 2.22 5.05 22.12
N GLN A 550 3.01 5.82 21.36
CA GLN A 550 3.27 5.55 19.96
C GLN A 550 4.46 4.62 19.82
N TRP A 551 4.18 3.33 19.66
CA TRP A 551 5.19 2.30 19.42
C TRP A 551 5.79 2.40 18.02
N THR A 552 6.99 1.84 17.82
CA THR A 552 7.58 1.67 16.50
C THR A 552 6.86 0.55 15.76
N ILE A 553 6.01 0.89 14.80
CA ILE A 553 5.19 -0.06 14.04
C ILE A 553 5.83 -0.38 12.68
N LYS A 554 5.96 -1.67 12.39
CA LYS A 554 6.42 -2.20 11.09
C LYS A 554 5.55 -3.38 10.62
N ASN A 555 6.11 -4.30 9.85
CA ASN A 555 5.39 -5.29 9.06
C ASN A 555 4.96 -6.51 9.90
N LEU A 556 4.12 -7.40 9.38
CA LEU A 556 3.76 -8.62 10.10
C LEU A 556 4.81 -9.73 9.88
N LEU A 557 5.33 -9.86 8.66
CA LEU A 557 6.41 -10.78 8.31
C LEU A 557 7.49 -10.06 7.48
N GLU A 558 8.76 -10.21 7.86
CA GLU A 558 9.88 -9.69 7.09
C GLU A 558 11.03 -10.68 6.94
N THR A 559 11.59 -10.78 5.74
CA THR A 559 12.83 -11.53 5.48
C THR A 559 13.94 -10.59 5.01
N LYS A 560 15.16 -10.91 5.42
CA LYS A 560 16.42 -10.32 4.98
C LYS A 560 17.53 -11.37 4.77
N ASN A 561 17.39 -12.57 5.34
CA ASN A 561 18.25 -13.70 5.02
C ASN A 561 17.50 -15.00 5.34
N ALA A 562 16.87 -15.61 4.34
CA ALA A 562 16.09 -16.83 4.51
C ALA A 562 15.99 -17.64 3.21
N SER A 563 15.89 -18.96 3.33
CA SER A 563 15.58 -19.84 2.20
C SER A 563 14.65 -21.00 2.57
N ARG A 564 13.88 -21.52 1.60
CA ARG A 564 12.96 -22.65 1.80
C ARG A 564 11.98 -22.40 2.94
N MET A 565 11.14 -21.37 2.77
CA MET A 565 10.14 -20.95 3.75
C MET A 565 8.72 -21.31 3.26
N LEU A 566 7.96 -22.03 4.08
CA LEU A 566 6.55 -22.32 3.87
C LEU A 566 5.69 -21.48 4.83
N VAL A 567 4.86 -20.61 4.27
CA VAL A 567 3.87 -19.80 4.98
C VAL A 567 2.48 -20.25 4.56
N GLU A 568 1.80 -21.05 5.40
CA GLU A 568 0.52 -21.67 5.03
C GLU A 568 -0.57 -21.63 6.10
N GLY A 569 -1.79 -21.27 5.71
CA GLY A 569 -2.95 -21.34 6.61
C GLY A 569 -2.90 -20.34 7.76
N ASN A 570 -2.16 -19.24 7.61
CA ASN A 570 -2.05 -18.21 8.64
C ASN A 570 -3.05 -17.08 8.40
N VAL A 571 -3.36 -16.35 9.48
CA VAL A 571 -4.03 -15.05 9.40
C VAL A 571 -3.02 -13.97 9.78
N PHE A 572 -2.82 -13.02 8.88
CA PHE A 572 -2.01 -11.82 9.08
C PHE A 572 -2.93 -10.62 9.15
N GLU A 573 -2.98 -9.97 10.31
CA GLU A 573 -3.97 -8.94 10.59
C GLU A 573 -3.38 -7.71 11.27
N ASN A 574 -3.83 -6.55 10.78
CA ASN A 574 -3.49 -5.22 11.27
C ASN A 574 -2.03 -4.80 10.99
N SER A 575 -1.86 -3.87 10.05
CA SER A 575 -0.60 -3.17 9.81
C SER A 575 -0.90 -1.79 9.24
N TRP A 576 -0.13 -0.76 9.61
CA TRP A 576 -0.38 0.61 9.18
C TRP A 576 0.91 1.40 9.06
N ALA A 577 0.89 2.49 8.29
CA ALA A 577 2.05 3.35 8.18
C ALA A 577 2.38 4.04 9.50
N GLN A 578 3.63 3.87 9.93
CA GLN A 578 4.25 4.58 11.04
C GLN A 578 5.77 4.61 10.80
N ALA A 579 6.56 3.70 11.38
CA ALA A 579 8.01 3.65 11.17
C ALA A 579 8.38 3.03 9.82
N GLN A 580 7.45 2.30 9.21
CA GLN A 580 7.48 1.90 7.81
C GLN A 580 6.12 2.17 7.16
N THR A 581 5.96 1.83 5.88
CA THR A 581 4.79 2.20 5.08
C THR A 581 3.59 1.24 5.23
N GLY A 582 3.60 0.36 6.23
CA GLY A 582 2.41 -0.42 6.61
C GLY A 582 2.17 -1.69 5.78
N TRP A 583 3.22 -2.34 5.31
CA TRP A 583 3.11 -3.63 4.61
C TRP A 583 2.67 -4.75 5.56
N ALA A 584 1.92 -5.73 5.05
CA ALA A 584 1.76 -6.99 5.75
C ALA A 584 3.06 -7.79 5.68
N MET A 585 3.64 -7.92 4.49
CA MET A 585 4.81 -8.76 4.25
C MET A 585 5.85 -8.05 3.40
N ILE A 586 7.11 -8.18 3.82
CA ILE A 586 8.25 -7.81 2.98
C ILE A 586 9.18 -9.02 2.82
N LEU A 587 9.32 -9.46 1.57
CA LEU A 587 10.14 -10.59 1.16
C LEU A 587 11.34 -10.06 0.38
N ARG A 588 12.49 -9.97 1.04
CA ARG A 588 13.76 -9.50 0.46
C ARG A 588 14.96 -10.17 1.09
N ASN A 589 16.15 -9.77 0.63
CA ASN A 589 17.43 -10.03 1.30
C ASN A 589 18.20 -8.74 1.58
N ALA A 590 19.10 -8.79 2.56
CA ALA A 590 19.94 -7.66 2.89
C ALA A 590 21.33 -8.07 3.40
N ASN A 591 22.37 -7.41 2.87
CA ASN A 591 23.69 -7.35 3.48
C ASN A 591 23.76 -6.14 4.42
N GLN A 592 23.25 -6.30 5.64
CA GLN A 592 22.84 -5.23 6.54
C GLN A 592 23.97 -4.27 6.89
N THR A 593 25.19 -4.79 7.10
CA THR A 593 26.39 -4.01 7.47
C THR A 593 27.62 -4.32 6.61
N GLY A 594 27.47 -5.13 5.56
CA GLY A 594 28.56 -5.53 4.66
C GLY A 594 29.13 -6.93 4.96
N GLY A 595 28.76 -7.54 6.08
CA GLY A 595 29.28 -8.84 6.53
C GLY A 595 28.60 -10.07 5.94
N CYS A 596 27.50 -9.90 5.19
CA CYS A 596 26.72 -10.99 4.63
C CYS A 596 26.55 -10.90 3.11
N THR A 597 27.65 -11.07 2.37
CA THR A 597 27.64 -11.05 0.89
C THR A 597 26.93 -12.26 0.26
N TRP A 598 26.58 -13.26 1.06
CA TRP A 598 25.83 -14.45 0.67
C TRP A 598 24.34 -14.38 1.07
N CYS A 599 23.91 -13.35 1.80
CA CYS A 599 22.53 -13.23 2.28
C CYS A 599 21.56 -13.28 1.09
N ILE A 600 20.54 -14.13 1.21
CA ILE A 600 19.61 -14.41 0.12
C ILE A 600 18.16 -14.54 0.63
N GLY A 601 17.22 -14.28 -0.26
CA GLY A 601 15.79 -14.50 -0.05
C GLY A 601 15.30 -15.38 -1.19
N SER A 602 15.19 -16.69 -0.96
CA SER A 602 14.85 -17.62 -2.05
C SER A 602 13.99 -18.79 -1.61
N HIS A 603 13.26 -19.37 -2.57
CA HIS A 603 12.38 -20.52 -2.33
C HIS A 603 11.31 -20.25 -1.26
N PHE A 604 10.48 -19.24 -1.48
CA PHE A 604 9.37 -18.90 -0.59
C PHE A 604 8.04 -19.39 -1.15
N THR A 605 7.29 -20.14 -0.36
CA THR A 605 5.91 -20.57 -0.69
C THR A 605 4.94 -19.96 0.30
N LEU A 606 4.09 -19.05 -0.18
CA LEU A 606 3.01 -18.43 0.58
C LEU A 606 1.69 -18.92 0.02
N ARG A 607 0.95 -19.75 0.77
CA ARG A 607 -0.33 -20.28 0.29
C ARG A 607 -1.41 -20.43 1.33
N ASN A 608 -2.67 -20.32 0.90
CA ASN A 608 -3.84 -20.52 1.77
C ASN A 608 -3.88 -19.57 2.99
N ASN A 609 -3.34 -18.36 2.88
CA ASN A 609 -3.34 -17.38 3.97
C ASN A 609 -4.45 -16.33 3.78
N ILE A 610 -4.87 -15.73 4.89
CA ILE A 610 -5.64 -14.48 4.90
C ILE A 610 -4.70 -13.35 5.34
N ILE A 611 -4.67 -12.27 4.55
CA ILE A 611 -4.03 -11.01 4.89
C ILE A 611 -5.14 -9.96 4.93
N ARG A 612 -5.34 -9.30 6.07
CA ARG A 612 -6.43 -8.34 6.21
C ARG A 612 -6.10 -7.14 7.05
N ASN A 613 -6.81 -6.04 6.77
CA ASN A 613 -6.72 -4.81 7.57
C ASN A 613 -5.29 -4.25 7.59
N VAL A 614 -4.67 -4.09 6.43
CA VAL A 614 -3.27 -3.64 6.31
C VAL A 614 -3.13 -2.45 5.36
N GLY A 615 -2.15 -1.58 5.60
CA GLY A 615 -1.87 -0.43 4.74
C GLY A 615 -1.38 -0.81 3.33
N ALA A 616 -0.68 -1.95 3.20
CA ALA A 616 -0.25 -2.53 1.95
C ALA A 616 -0.10 -4.05 2.07
N GLY A 617 -0.25 -4.78 0.97
CA GLY A 617 -0.23 -6.25 0.94
C GLY A 617 1.18 -6.86 1.02
N ILE A 618 1.68 -7.34 -0.12
CA ILE A 618 2.95 -8.09 -0.20
C ILE A 618 3.97 -7.33 -1.05
N ASN A 619 5.17 -7.13 -0.50
CA ASN A 619 6.30 -6.54 -1.20
C ASN A 619 7.41 -7.59 -1.42
N ILE A 620 7.63 -7.99 -2.67
CA ILE A 620 8.83 -8.69 -3.12
C ILE A 620 9.87 -7.62 -3.44
N GLY A 621 10.78 -7.36 -2.51
CA GLY A 621 11.69 -6.22 -2.56
C GLY A 621 13.08 -6.58 -3.08
N THR A 622 13.79 -5.59 -3.64
CA THR A 622 15.19 -5.75 -4.05
C THR A 622 16.13 -6.01 -2.86
N SER A 623 17.26 -6.65 -3.17
CA SER A 623 18.44 -6.74 -2.31
C SER A 623 18.83 -5.36 -1.74
N GLN A 624 19.05 -5.28 -0.42
CA GLN A 624 19.42 -4.04 0.28
C GLN A 624 20.78 -4.15 0.99
N GLY A 625 21.40 -3.01 1.30
CA GLY A 625 22.52 -2.92 2.25
C GLY A 625 23.84 -2.53 1.59
N THR A 626 24.95 -2.90 2.20
CA THR A 626 26.29 -2.56 1.72
C THR A 626 26.81 -3.63 0.76
N GLY A 627 27.23 -3.22 -0.44
CA GLY A 627 27.63 -4.16 -1.50
C GLY A 627 26.44 -4.84 -2.17
N THR A 628 26.72 -5.70 -3.14
CA THR A 628 25.71 -6.41 -3.93
C THR A 628 25.53 -7.84 -3.45
N THR A 629 24.33 -8.20 -3.00
CA THR A 629 23.87 -9.60 -2.87
C THR A 629 23.04 -9.98 -4.09
N ALA A 630 22.84 -11.28 -4.33
CA ALA A 630 21.94 -11.74 -5.38
C ALA A 630 20.50 -11.29 -5.09
N GLU A 631 19.75 -11.00 -6.15
CA GLU A 631 18.33 -10.63 -6.02
C GLU A 631 17.47 -11.82 -5.58
N PRO A 632 16.33 -11.58 -4.92
CA PRO A 632 15.42 -12.64 -4.54
C PRO A 632 14.91 -13.43 -5.75
N HIS A 633 14.69 -14.73 -5.56
CA HIS A 633 14.23 -15.62 -6.64
C HIS A 633 13.47 -16.83 -6.13
N HIS A 634 12.74 -17.50 -7.02
CA HIS A 634 11.89 -18.66 -6.73
C HIS A 634 10.85 -18.35 -5.64
N MET A 635 9.78 -17.66 -6.02
CA MET A 635 8.66 -17.34 -5.12
C MET A 635 7.34 -17.84 -5.66
N LEU A 636 6.53 -18.44 -4.79
CA LEU A 636 5.16 -18.85 -5.06
C LEU A 636 4.21 -18.15 -4.09
N ILE A 637 3.33 -17.31 -4.62
CA ILE A 637 2.21 -16.71 -3.90
C ILE A 637 0.93 -17.29 -4.50
N GLU A 638 0.32 -18.24 -3.79
CA GLU A 638 -0.78 -19.04 -4.33
C GLU A 638 -1.98 -19.12 -3.39
N ASN A 639 -3.19 -18.94 -3.91
CA ASN A 639 -4.41 -19.23 -3.15
C ASN A 639 -4.51 -18.45 -1.83
N ASN A 640 -4.12 -17.17 -1.83
CA ASN A 640 -4.25 -16.28 -0.67
C ASN A 640 -5.42 -15.30 -0.85
N ILE A 641 -6.04 -14.90 0.26
CA ILE A 641 -7.03 -13.82 0.30
C ILE A 641 -6.37 -12.58 0.91
N LEU A 642 -6.40 -11.47 0.17
CA LEU A 642 -5.98 -10.16 0.61
C LEU A 642 -7.21 -9.26 0.67
N GLU A 643 -7.62 -8.82 1.85
CA GLU A 643 -8.84 -8.04 2.05
C GLU A 643 -8.60 -6.77 2.88
N ASN A 644 -9.44 -5.74 2.65
CA ASN A 644 -9.38 -4.47 3.39
C ASN A 644 -7.98 -3.82 3.38
N ILE A 645 -7.30 -3.89 2.24
CA ILE A 645 -6.00 -3.23 2.03
C ILE A 645 -6.23 -1.73 1.86
N ALA A 646 -5.48 -0.89 2.58
CA ALA A 646 -5.61 0.57 2.54
C ALA A 646 -7.01 1.08 2.93
N VAL A 647 -7.66 0.40 3.88
CA VAL A 647 -8.96 0.82 4.44
C VAL A 647 -8.73 1.40 5.83
N SER A 648 -9.29 2.57 6.10
CA SER A 648 -9.20 3.23 7.40
C SER A 648 -9.66 2.28 8.52
N PRO A 649 -8.92 2.19 9.65
CA PRO A 649 -7.79 3.01 10.03
C PRO A 649 -6.43 2.56 9.43
N PHE A 650 -6.37 1.42 8.75
CA PHE A 650 -5.16 0.78 8.25
C PHE A 650 -4.73 1.32 6.88
N ILE A 651 -4.16 2.52 6.88
CA ILE A 651 -3.61 3.19 5.69
C ILE A 651 -2.09 3.05 5.64
N GLY A 652 -1.52 2.98 4.43
CA GLY A 652 -0.08 2.89 4.23
C GLY A 652 0.37 3.16 2.80
N ASP A 653 1.19 2.28 2.25
CA ASP A 653 1.75 2.37 0.89
C ASP A 653 0.68 2.23 -0.21
N ASN A 654 -0.50 1.71 0.15
CA ASN A 654 -1.66 1.58 -0.71
C ASN A 654 -1.42 0.72 -1.96
N ARG A 655 -0.65 -0.36 -1.81
CA ARG A 655 -0.33 -1.30 -2.89
C ARG A 655 -0.79 -2.70 -2.53
N GLY A 656 -1.30 -3.42 -3.53
CA GLY A 656 -1.71 -4.81 -3.38
C GLY A 656 -0.52 -5.75 -3.30
N ILE A 657 0.04 -6.10 -4.46
CA ILE A 657 1.29 -6.85 -4.57
C ILE A 657 2.31 -6.03 -5.35
N GLN A 658 3.55 -6.02 -4.88
CA GLN A 658 4.66 -5.30 -5.48
C GLN A 658 5.85 -6.23 -5.73
N VAL A 659 6.51 -6.03 -6.88
CA VAL A 659 7.79 -6.65 -7.23
C VAL A 659 8.78 -5.55 -7.59
N LEU A 660 9.93 -5.51 -6.92
CA LEU A 660 10.99 -4.52 -7.11
C LEU A 660 12.33 -5.20 -7.37
N GLY A 661 13.17 -4.66 -8.26
CA GLY A 661 14.59 -5.04 -8.34
C GLY A 661 15.04 -5.41 -9.75
N ASN A 662 16.35 -5.50 -9.96
CA ASN A 662 16.89 -5.71 -11.30
C ASN A 662 17.52 -7.08 -11.42
N GLY A 663 16.77 -8.05 -11.96
CA GLY A 663 17.21 -9.44 -12.09
C GLY A 663 16.58 -10.38 -11.07
N ILE A 664 15.42 -10.03 -10.51
CA ILE A 664 14.57 -10.98 -9.78
C ILE A 664 14.17 -12.12 -10.73
N ALA A 665 14.04 -13.34 -10.23
CA ALA A 665 13.73 -14.49 -11.07
C ALA A 665 12.70 -15.47 -10.49
N ASP A 666 12.00 -16.17 -11.36
CA ASP A 666 11.12 -17.29 -11.04
C ASP A 666 10.02 -16.91 -10.04
N ILE A 667 9.20 -15.93 -10.42
CA ILE A 667 8.12 -15.40 -9.59
C ILE A 667 6.77 -15.90 -10.10
N VAL A 668 6.05 -16.64 -9.25
CA VAL A 668 4.74 -17.22 -9.56
C VAL A 668 3.70 -16.67 -8.60
N ILE A 669 2.72 -15.95 -9.13
CA ILE A 669 1.61 -15.35 -8.38
C ILE A 669 0.31 -15.80 -9.02
N ARG A 670 -0.40 -16.72 -8.37
CA ARG A 670 -1.59 -17.32 -8.99
C ARG A 670 -2.73 -17.61 -8.05
N LYS A 671 -3.95 -17.59 -8.57
CA LYS A 671 -5.15 -17.95 -7.80
C LYS A 671 -5.28 -17.15 -6.51
N ASN A 672 -4.82 -15.91 -6.45
CA ASN A 672 -5.03 -15.07 -5.27
C ASN A 672 -6.28 -14.22 -5.48
N THR A 673 -6.98 -13.88 -4.39
CA THR A 673 -8.07 -12.90 -4.40
C THR A 673 -7.67 -11.69 -3.59
N LEU A 674 -7.42 -10.57 -4.26
CA LEU A 674 -7.28 -9.26 -3.65
C LEU A 674 -8.56 -8.45 -3.87
N TYR A 675 -9.26 -8.14 -2.79
CA TYR A 675 -10.41 -7.26 -2.81
C TYR A 675 -10.30 -6.17 -1.75
N THR A 676 -10.51 -4.92 -2.13
CA THR A 676 -10.59 -3.83 -1.17
C THR A 676 -11.50 -2.70 -1.65
N THR A 677 -12.11 -2.02 -0.68
CA THR A 677 -12.78 -0.73 -0.88
C THR A 677 -11.82 0.46 -0.68
N GLY A 678 -10.59 0.19 -0.23
CA GLY A 678 -9.53 1.18 -0.04
C GLY A 678 -8.97 1.69 -1.36
N SER A 679 -8.45 2.92 -1.35
CA SER A 679 -7.86 3.55 -2.53
C SER A 679 -6.45 3.00 -2.76
N LEU A 680 -6.32 2.00 -3.64
CA LEU A 680 -5.02 1.48 -4.05
C LEU A 680 -4.40 2.34 -5.15
N THR A 681 -3.09 2.57 -5.07
CA THR A 681 -2.28 3.06 -6.20
C THR A 681 -2.27 2.03 -7.32
N ALA A 682 -2.00 0.76 -6.97
CA ALA A 682 -1.96 -0.36 -7.92
C ALA A 682 -2.33 -1.67 -7.22
N GLY A 683 -3.11 -2.51 -7.91
CA GLY A 683 -3.30 -3.89 -7.52
C GLY A 683 -2.04 -4.73 -7.73
N LEU A 684 -1.24 -4.42 -8.76
CA LEU A 684 0.05 -5.04 -9.05
C LEU A 684 1.06 -3.96 -9.50
N LEU A 685 2.17 -3.83 -8.78
CA LEU A 685 3.27 -2.94 -9.17
C LEU A 685 4.54 -3.74 -9.47
N MET A 686 5.19 -3.42 -10.59
CA MET A 686 6.30 -4.19 -11.16
C MET A 686 7.47 -3.25 -11.53
N GLU A 687 8.11 -2.65 -10.53
CA GLU A 687 9.32 -1.84 -10.71
C GLU A 687 10.55 -2.75 -10.72
N ALA A 688 10.57 -3.68 -11.67
CA ALA A 688 11.57 -4.73 -11.74
C ALA A 688 11.93 -5.15 -13.17
N THR A 689 13.09 -5.77 -13.29
CA THR A 689 13.42 -6.70 -14.39
C THR A 689 13.27 -8.11 -13.84
N ILE A 690 12.33 -8.88 -14.40
CA ILE A 690 11.97 -10.22 -13.92
C ILE A 690 12.35 -11.26 -14.97
N ASN A 691 13.19 -12.21 -14.59
CA ASN A 691 13.48 -13.39 -15.39
C ASN A 691 12.52 -14.52 -14.99
N ASN A 692 11.56 -14.85 -15.87
CA ASN A 692 10.45 -15.79 -15.61
C ASN A 692 9.39 -15.26 -14.62
N PHE A 693 8.19 -15.01 -15.14
CA PHE A 693 7.06 -14.50 -14.36
C PHE A 693 5.74 -15.18 -14.73
N GLU A 694 5.02 -15.66 -13.72
CA GLU A 694 3.63 -16.10 -13.84
C GLU A 694 2.73 -15.20 -12.99
N TYR A 695 1.71 -14.63 -13.62
CA TYR A 695 0.60 -13.96 -12.96
C TYR A 695 -0.71 -14.49 -13.55
N ALA A 696 -1.27 -15.53 -12.93
CA ALA A 696 -2.35 -16.31 -13.53
C ALA A 696 -3.54 -16.54 -12.60
N ASP A 697 -4.75 -16.49 -13.15
CA ASP A 697 -6.00 -16.82 -12.46
C ASP A 697 -6.23 -16.00 -11.18
N ASN A 698 -5.74 -14.77 -11.08
CA ASN A 698 -5.93 -13.93 -9.90
C ASN A 698 -7.22 -13.08 -10.03
N ILE A 699 -7.89 -12.82 -8.89
CA ILE A 699 -8.84 -11.71 -8.75
C ILE A 699 -8.09 -10.56 -8.09
N ASN A 700 -8.14 -9.35 -8.66
CA ASN A 700 -7.44 -8.19 -8.12
C ASN A 700 -8.25 -6.90 -8.24
N THR A 701 -8.28 -6.08 -7.20
CA THR A 701 -8.80 -4.72 -7.26
C THR A 701 -7.85 -3.85 -8.08
N TRP A 702 -8.36 -3.17 -9.12
CA TRP A 702 -7.53 -2.41 -10.06
C TRP A 702 -6.72 -1.30 -9.36
N GLY A 703 -7.34 -0.52 -8.47
CA GLY A 703 -6.72 0.69 -7.94
C GLY A 703 -6.66 1.83 -8.97
N GLN A 704 -5.82 2.83 -8.76
CA GLN A 704 -5.70 3.99 -9.65
C GLN A 704 -5.16 3.60 -11.03
N TYR A 705 -4.09 2.78 -11.05
CA TYR A 705 -3.35 2.47 -12.27
C TYR A 705 -3.39 0.99 -12.68
N GLY A 706 -3.93 0.09 -11.85
CA GLY A 706 -3.99 -1.34 -12.18
C GLY A 706 -2.66 -2.06 -12.02
N VAL A 707 -2.01 -2.24 -13.17
CA VAL A 707 -0.68 -2.82 -13.34
C VAL A 707 0.28 -1.68 -13.68
N VAL A 708 1.40 -1.52 -12.95
CA VAL A 708 2.26 -0.33 -13.07
C VAL A 708 3.74 -0.66 -13.12
N LYS A 709 4.48 0.14 -13.92
CA LYS A 709 5.94 0.35 -13.86
C LYS A 709 6.22 1.84 -14.08
N SER A 710 7.32 2.37 -13.58
CA SER A 710 7.78 3.71 -13.91
C SER A 710 7.88 3.89 -15.43
N GLY A 711 7.11 4.84 -15.96
CA GLY A 711 7.00 5.10 -17.40
C GLY A 711 5.83 4.40 -18.12
N GLY A 712 4.93 3.67 -17.43
CA GLY A 712 3.74 3.10 -18.06
C GLY A 712 2.73 2.47 -17.11
N THR A 713 1.48 2.30 -17.58
CA THR A 713 0.40 1.64 -16.83
C THR A 713 -0.35 0.65 -17.69
N GLY A 714 -1.13 -0.23 -17.05
CA GLY A 714 -1.90 -1.28 -17.70
C GLY A 714 -1.06 -2.48 -18.13
N GLU A 715 -1.73 -3.47 -18.69
CA GLU A 715 -1.10 -4.76 -19.01
C GLU A 715 -0.04 -4.66 -20.12
N SER A 716 -0.10 -3.64 -20.96
CA SER A 716 0.90 -3.40 -22.01
C SER A 716 2.32 -3.21 -21.48
N ILE A 717 2.50 -2.92 -20.19
CA ILE A 717 3.84 -2.79 -19.58
C ILE A 717 4.49 -4.14 -19.28
N ILE A 718 3.72 -5.22 -19.17
CA ILE A 718 4.20 -6.54 -18.72
C ILE A 718 5.36 -7.08 -19.60
N PRO A 719 5.31 -7.01 -20.95
CA PRO A 719 6.43 -7.44 -21.79
C PRO A 719 7.71 -6.63 -21.57
N THR A 720 7.60 -5.40 -21.03
CA THR A 720 8.75 -4.50 -20.82
C THR A 720 9.48 -4.78 -19.50
N VAL A 721 8.92 -5.62 -18.64
CA VAL A 721 9.50 -5.98 -17.33
C VAL A 721 9.94 -7.44 -17.27
N VAL A 722 9.43 -8.30 -18.15
CA VAL A 722 9.76 -9.73 -18.18
C VAL A 722 10.69 -10.05 -19.35
N SER A 723 11.85 -10.61 -19.07
CA SER A 723 12.85 -10.99 -20.08
C SER A 723 12.89 -12.49 -20.40
N GLY A 724 12.25 -13.33 -19.57
CA GLY A 724 12.23 -14.79 -19.69
C GLY A 724 10.84 -15.35 -20.06
N VAL A 725 10.46 -16.46 -19.42
CA VAL A 725 9.12 -17.06 -19.54
C VAL A 725 8.07 -16.11 -19.00
N LEU A 726 7.01 -15.85 -19.76
CA LEU A 726 5.88 -15.01 -19.33
C LEU A 726 4.58 -15.80 -19.45
N ASN A 727 3.98 -16.11 -18.31
CA ASN A 727 2.61 -16.63 -18.23
C ASN A 727 1.70 -15.59 -17.55
N TYR A 728 0.99 -14.80 -18.34
CA TYR A 728 0.00 -13.87 -17.83
C TYR A 728 -1.36 -14.21 -18.44
N SER A 729 -2.26 -14.78 -17.63
CA SER A 729 -3.51 -15.35 -18.16
C SER A 729 -4.62 -15.47 -17.10
N GLY A 730 -5.88 -15.45 -17.55
CA GLY A 730 -7.03 -15.78 -16.70
C GLY A 730 -7.30 -14.81 -15.54
N ASN A 731 -6.70 -13.63 -15.54
CA ASN A 731 -6.86 -12.65 -14.47
C ASN A 731 -8.20 -11.92 -14.56
N VAL A 732 -8.73 -11.55 -13.40
CA VAL A 732 -9.98 -10.81 -13.26
C VAL A 732 -9.74 -9.57 -12.42
N TYR A 733 -10.09 -8.42 -12.98
CA TYR A 733 -9.90 -7.13 -12.36
C TYR A 733 -11.23 -6.53 -11.93
N ILE A 734 -11.31 -6.14 -10.65
CA ILE A 734 -12.45 -5.41 -10.11
C ILE A 734 -12.21 -3.92 -10.38
N LYS A 735 -12.99 -3.36 -11.31
CA LYS A 735 -12.92 -1.97 -11.78
C LYS A 735 -14.32 -1.46 -12.19
N PRO A 736 -14.72 -0.23 -11.80
CA PRO A 736 -16.03 0.33 -12.18
C PRO A 736 -16.23 0.53 -13.68
N THR A 737 -15.15 0.71 -14.45
CA THR A 737 -15.17 0.91 -15.90
C THR A 737 -14.39 -0.19 -16.61
N SER A 738 -14.96 -0.77 -17.65
CA SER A 738 -14.27 -1.75 -18.50
C SER A 738 -13.14 -1.08 -19.27
N ILE A 739 -11.97 -1.71 -19.31
CA ILE A 739 -10.84 -1.31 -20.16
C ILE A 739 -10.47 -2.45 -21.09
N SER A 740 -9.79 -2.14 -22.19
CA SER A 740 -9.23 -3.17 -23.06
C SER A 740 -8.13 -3.96 -22.34
N SER A 741 -8.11 -5.28 -22.54
CA SER A 741 -7.04 -6.15 -22.05
C SER A 741 -6.10 -6.55 -23.18
N SER A 742 -4.80 -6.53 -22.90
CA SER A 742 -3.76 -7.05 -23.81
C SER A 742 -3.60 -8.57 -23.71
N TYR A 743 -4.13 -9.19 -22.65
CA TYR A 743 -3.99 -10.62 -22.34
C TYR A 743 -5.32 -11.36 -22.10
N GLY A 744 -6.45 -10.75 -22.44
CA GLY A 744 -7.78 -11.35 -22.26
C GLY A 744 -8.26 -11.41 -20.79
N SER A 745 -7.74 -10.55 -19.92
CA SER A 745 -8.27 -10.36 -18.56
C SER A 745 -9.72 -9.89 -18.57
N ILE A 746 -10.47 -10.33 -17.57
CA ILE A 746 -11.90 -10.01 -17.40
C ILE A 746 -12.02 -8.81 -16.47
N PHE A 747 -12.83 -7.81 -16.84
CA PHE A 747 -13.14 -6.67 -15.98
C PHE A 747 -14.58 -6.74 -15.48
N VAL A 748 -14.75 -6.62 -14.17
CA VAL A 748 -16.06 -6.64 -13.50
C VAL A 748 -16.13 -5.55 -12.43
N SER A 749 -17.32 -5.12 -12.04
CA SER A 749 -17.48 -4.03 -11.06
C SER A 749 -17.57 -4.49 -9.60
N THR A 750 -17.76 -5.79 -9.34
CA THR A 750 -17.98 -6.33 -8.00
C THR A 750 -17.16 -7.59 -7.73
N LEU A 751 -16.89 -7.86 -6.45
CA LEU A 751 -16.25 -9.10 -6.02
C LEU A 751 -17.08 -10.33 -6.41
N SER A 752 -18.40 -10.29 -6.21
CA SER A 752 -19.26 -11.44 -6.52
C SER A 752 -19.24 -11.80 -8.01
N ALA A 753 -19.21 -10.80 -8.89
CA ALA A 753 -19.06 -11.04 -10.33
C ALA A 753 -17.66 -11.60 -10.65
N ALA A 754 -16.62 -11.17 -9.93
CA ALA A 754 -15.27 -11.70 -10.11
C ALA A 754 -15.19 -13.16 -9.69
N GLU A 755 -15.70 -13.51 -8.51
CA GLU A 755 -15.72 -14.88 -7.99
C GLU A 755 -16.56 -15.82 -8.87
N ALA A 756 -17.63 -15.32 -9.50
CA ALA A 756 -18.46 -16.10 -10.43
C ALA A 756 -17.72 -16.60 -11.68
N THR A 757 -16.55 -16.03 -12.00
CA THR A 757 -15.69 -16.52 -13.10
C THR A 757 -14.95 -17.82 -12.76
N GLY A 758 -14.96 -18.25 -11.49
CA GLY A 758 -14.18 -19.39 -11.01
C GLY A 758 -12.68 -19.11 -10.88
N LYS A 759 -12.25 -17.84 -10.99
CA LYS A 759 -10.86 -17.39 -10.78
C LYS A 759 -10.63 -16.93 -9.34
N GLY A 760 -9.38 -16.60 -9.03
CA GLY A 760 -8.95 -16.16 -7.70
C GLY A 760 -8.76 -17.32 -6.73
N ALA A 761 -8.70 -16.97 -5.44
CA ALA A 761 -8.53 -17.93 -4.36
C ALA A 761 -9.79 -18.77 -4.15
N ASN A 762 -9.61 -20.07 -3.93
CA ASN A 762 -10.65 -20.94 -3.40
C ASN A 762 -10.93 -20.57 -1.95
N ARG A 763 -11.91 -19.68 -1.75
CA ARG A 763 -12.26 -19.14 -0.43
C ARG A 763 -12.62 -20.21 0.59
N ALA A 764 -13.28 -21.29 0.19
CA ALA A 764 -13.59 -22.40 1.10
C ALA A 764 -12.31 -23.07 1.62
N GLN A 765 -11.35 -23.34 0.72
CA GLN A 765 -10.05 -23.91 1.08
C GLN A 765 -9.24 -22.96 1.98
N VAL A 766 -9.19 -21.66 1.65
CA VAL A 766 -8.47 -20.68 2.47
C VAL A 766 -9.11 -20.55 3.86
N ASN A 767 -10.44 -20.45 3.93
CA ASN A 767 -11.17 -20.38 5.18
C ASN A 767 -10.94 -21.64 6.03
N GLN A 768 -10.96 -22.82 5.42
CA GLN A 768 -10.67 -24.08 6.11
C GLN A 768 -9.24 -24.11 6.66
N ALA A 769 -8.25 -23.74 5.84
CA ALA A 769 -6.84 -23.72 6.24
C ALA A 769 -6.55 -22.71 7.36
N THR A 770 -7.27 -21.59 7.39
CA THR A 770 -7.09 -20.51 8.38
C THR A 770 -8.00 -20.63 9.60
N GLN A 771 -9.04 -21.48 9.58
CA GLN A 771 -9.88 -21.74 10.77
C GLN A 771 -9.05 -22.15 11.98
N TYR A 772 -8.01 -22.95 11.75
CA TYR A 772 -7.11 -23.39 12.81
C TYR A 772 -6.37 -22.21 13.47
N ALA A 773 -5.89 -21.25 12.66
CA ALA A 773 -5.28 -20.02 13.16
C ALA A 773 -6.25 -19.17 14.00
N ILE A 774 -7.51 -19.03 13.55
CA ILE A 774 -8.54 -18.20 14.20
C ILE A 774 -9.00 -18.83 15.51
N SER A 775 -9.40 -20.10 15.47
CA SER A 775 -9.93 -20.82 16.64
C SER A 775 -8.84 -21.14 17.68
N GLY A 776 -7.58 -21.25 17.25
CA GLY A 776 -6.49 -21.71 18.11
C GLY A 776 -6.57 -23.19 18.44
N GLY A 777 -7.23 -24.01 17.63
CA GLY A 777 -7.21 -25.46 17.82
C GLY A 777 -8.26 -26.21 17.01
N GLY A 778 -8.05 -27.53 16.87
CA GLY A 778 -8.90 -28.42 16.09
C GLY A 778 -8.07 -29.29 15.14
N THR A 779 -8.72 -30.11 14.31
CA THR A 779 -8.00 -30.89 13.30
C THR A 779 -7.53 -29.94 12.19
N TYR A 780 -6.25 -29.54 12.23
CA TYR A 780 -5.60 -28.96 11.05
C TYR A 780 -5.72 -30.01 9.95
N THR A 781 -6.65 -29.79 9.03
CA THR A 781 -6.81 -30.61 7.83
C THR A 781 -6.05 -29.84 6.77
N PRO A 782 -4.79 -30.21 6.45
CA PRO A 782 -4.13 -29.62 5.31
C PRO A 782 -5.08 -29.80 4.12
N PRO A 783 -5.28 -28.78 3.26
CA PRO A 783 -5.99 -28.99 2.02
C PRO A 783 -5.44 -30.25 1.34
N LEU A 784 -6.33 -31.17 0.98
CA LEU A 784 -6.02 -32.47 0.39
C LEU A 784 -4.90 -32.34 -0.67
N GLN A 785 -3.80 -33.07 -0.43
CA GLN A 785 -2.69 -33.37 -1.33
C GLN A 785 -2.04 -32.17 -2.05
N LEU A 786 -0.94 -31.69 -1.48
CA LEU A 786 0.35 -31.44 -2.17
C LEU A 786 1.44 -31.53 -1.08
N LEU A 787 1.54 -32.73 -0.48
CA LEU A 787 2.69 -33.18 0.29
C LEU A 787 3.53 -34.04 -0.66
N ARG A 788 4.74 -33.55 -0.94
CA ARG A 788 5.75 -34.00 -1.93
C ARG A 788 5.60 -33.40 -3.31
#